data_AF-A0ABD1FYZ0-F1
#
_entry.id   AF-A0ABD1FYZ0-F1
#
_cell.length_a   1.000
_cell.length_b   1.000
_cell.length_c   1.000
_cell.angle_alpha   90.00
_cell.angle_beta   90.00
_cell.angle_gamma   90.00
#
_symmetry.space_group_name_H-M   'P 1'
#
loop_
_entity.id
_entity.type
_entity.pdbx_description
1 polymer ?
#
loop_
_entity_poly.entity_id
_entity_poly.type
_entity_poly.pdbx_seq_one_letter_code
_entity_poly.pdbx_strand_id
1 'polypeptide(L)'
;MEVDMDVSPSYFDPENLSSRERFRRYGKRHPGSSLSPHHDNSASRFSNAALFLQNIKHEVEMHETDFGGTPFESATKRRSYHDGYGVSTVDGDIDMIRRRGSESLKVCNKEEDEHIESADTTFSLFASLLDSGLQGLMPIPDMILRFESSCRSVSESIRYGANERYRIIEDKLMRQKARFLLDEAASWSLLWYLYGKGNEELRNDLLLFPTTSHLEACQFVIEDHTAQLCLRIVQWLEGLASKALDLDNKVRGSHVGTYLPSSGVWHHTQRHLKRGASNQKTIHHLDFDAPTREHAQQLLDDKKQDEALLEDVWTLLRAGRLEEACNLCRSAGQPWRAASLCPFGDSNLLPSLEVLEKNGKNRMLQSIELESGIGHQWYLWKWASYCASEKIAEQDGGKYESAVYASKCSNLKRLLPVCTEWESACWAMAKSWLDVQVDIRIARLRRGEDGQFNNFEEAIGRSPGQGDRVSQPSGPNSWPLHVLNQQPTNLSSLLQKLHSSDTVHEAVTRACKDQQRQIEMNLMLGDIPHLLDLIYSWVSPSEDDGNMFRPHGDPQMMRFGAHLVLVLRYLLADQMVDTFKEKIMTVGDLIIHMYAMFLFTTQQEELVGIYASQLARHRCVNLYVHMMELRLNSSVHVRYKIFISAIEYLPFSPNDDLKGSFEEIIERILSRSRQVSAGKHDKSSDIAEQHRLQSQQKAMVVQWLCFTPPSTIDDARAVTAKLFLRALMHSNLLFREFALISMWRVPAVPIGAHTVLSLLAEPLKQQTELLHSTKDRDVSESFREFQDWSEYFSCDAKYRKWLKVKLENAEVSPGELSLEEKRREVTAARESLESSFSLLLRNNVPWLIPTQDHLHESVEPVYLELHATAVLLLPSGECMTPDATLCTTLTSALYSSVSEEEVLHRELMANVAISPGENSCIEVVLRCLAAEGDGLGLHDLNEGGILATVMAAGFKGELARFQAGVTLEISRLDAWYSSANGSLDGPATYIVRGLCRKCCIPEIVLRCMEVSVSLMESGYRPERHHELIELVTSPETDFLHLFSRGQLQELLLFERDYSINEMDLEELPSS
;
A
#
# COMPACT_ATOMS: atom_id res chain seq x y z
N MET A 1 -69.55 -20.87 41.41
CA MET A 1 -70.81 -20.11 41.31
C MET A 1 -70.49 -18.90 40.44
N GLU A 2 -70.69 -19.10 39.14
CA GLU A 2 -71.27 -18.18 38.15
C GLU A 2 -71.19 -16.64 38.27
N VAL A 3 -71.02 -16.02 37.07
CA VAL A 3 -71.45 -14.67 36.60
C VAL A 3 -70.43 -13.54 36.79
N ASP A 4 -70.00 -12.73 35.81
CA ASP A 4 -70.20 -12.66 34.35
C ASP A 4 -69.01 -11.90 33.72
N MET A 5 -68.58 -12.32 32.54
CA MET A 5 -67.73 -11.54 31.63
C MET A 5 -68.61 -10.92 30.54
N ASP A 6 -68.62 -9.60 30.44
CA ASP A 6 -69.12 -8.88 29.27
C ASP A 6 -67.99 -7.99 28.73
N VAL A 7 -67.31 -8.48 27.68
CA VAL A 7 -66.48 -7.66 26.80
C VAL A 7 -67.02 -7.86 25.39
N SER A 8 -67.78 -6.89 24.92
CA SER A 8 -68.23 -6.81 23.54
C SER A 8 -67.03 -6.64 22.59
N PRO A 9 -66.96 -7.38 21.47
CA PRO A 9 -65.94 -7.15 20.45
C PRO A 9 -66.39 -6.02 19.53
N SER A 10 -65.57 -4.96 19.45
CA SER A 10 -65.72 -3.93 18.42
C SER A 10 -65.52 -4.55 17.04
N TYR A 11 -66.48 -4.30 16.16
CA TYR A 11 -66.49 -4.61 14.73
C TYR A 11 -65.10 -4.41 14.08
N PHE A 12 -64.51 -5.50 13.57
CA PHE A 12 -63.39 -5.44 12.64
C PHE A 12 -63.92 -5.23 11.21
N ASP A 13 -63.47 -4.15 10.60
CA ASP A 13 -63.77 -3.77 9.22
C ASP A 13 -63.00 -4.68 8.23
N PRO A 14 -63.62 -5.33 7.22
CA PRO A 14 -62.99 -6.37 6.42
C PRO A 14 -62.07 -5.85 5.28
N GLU A 15 -61.88 -4.53 5.12
CA GLU A 15 -61.15 -3.98 3.97
C GLU A 15 -59.68 -3.59 4.23
N ASN A 16 -59.11 -3.88 5.40
CA ASN A 16 -57.74 -3.46 5.74
C ASN A 16 -56.66 -4.51 5.42
N LEU A 17 -56.77 -5.23 4.29
CA LEU A 17 -55.76 -6.18 3.80
C LEU A 17 -54.77 -5.57 2.79
N SER A 18 -54.80 -4.26 2.53
CA SER A 18 -54.02 -3.64 1.44
C SER A 18 -52.69 -2.98 1.85
N SER A 19 -52.27 -3.03 3.11
CA SER A 19 -51.02 -2.40 3.55
C SER A 19 -49.77 -3.22 3.17
N ARG A 20 -49.91 -4.53 2.88
CA ARG A 20 -48.77 -5.43 2.54
C ARG A 20 -48.40 -5.41 1.05
N GLU A 21 -49.28 -4.99 0.13
CA GLU A 21 -48.99 -4.93 -1.31
C GLU A 21 -48.22 -3.67 -1.74
N ARG A 22 -48.25 -2.59 -0.95
CA ARG A 22 -47.54 -1.34 -1.30
C ARG A 22 -46.02 -1.41 -1.12
N PHE A 23 -45.50 -2.35 -0.33
CA PHE A 23 -44.07 -2.38 0.02
C PHE A 23 -43.26 -3.51 -0.64
N ARG A 24 -43.89 -4.37 -1.47
CA ARG A 24 -43.20 -5.35 -2.36
C ARG A 24 -42.82 -4.78 -3.76
N ARG A 25 -43.13 -3.53 -4.09
CA ARG A 25 -42.95 -2.98 -5.46
C ARG A 25 -41.53 -2.51 -5.85
N TYR A 26 -40.52 -2.60 -4.98
CA TYR A 26 -39.15 -2.17 -5.32
C TYR A 26 -38.16 -3.33 -5.59
N GLY A 27 -38.65 -4.44 -6.13
CA GLY A 27 -37.81 -5.62 -6.44
C GLY A 27 -38.21 -6.40 -7.69
N LYS A 28 -38.90 -5.79 -8.67
CA LYS A 28 -39.16 -6.43 -9.97
C LYS A 28 -38.61 -5.58 -11.11
N ARG A 29 -37.62 -6.11 -11.85
CA ARG A 29 -37.17 -5.57 -13.14
C ARG A 29 -38.37 -5.49 -14.09
N HIS A 30 -38.53 -4.36 -14.78
CA HIS A 30 -39.51 -4.20 -15.83
C HIS A 30 -39.22 -5.16 -17.01
N PRO A 31 -40.23 -5.74 -17.67
CA PRO A 31 -40.04 -6.51 -18.89
C PRO A 31 -39.77 -5.55 -20.06
N GLY A 32 -38.69 -5.82 -20.80
CA GLY A 32 -38.31 -5.07 -21.99
C GLY A 32 -39.31 -5.27 -23.13
N SER A 33 -39.74 -4.17 -23.73
CA SER A 33 -40.45 -4.19 -25.01
C SER A 33 -39.47 -4.44 -26.14
N SER A 34 -39.76 -5.49 -26.92
CA SER A 34 -39.19 -5.82 -28.21
C SER A 34 -39.30 -4.67 -29.22
N LEU A 35 -38.18 -4.30 -29.85
CA LEU A 35 -38.11 -3.73 -31.21
C LEU A 35 -36.72 -4.08 -31.80
N SER A 36 -36.74 -4.73 -32.97
CA SER A 36 -35.56 -5.19 -33.72
C SER A 36 -34.91 -4.06 -34.55
N PRO A 37 -33.75 -4.29 -35.21
CA PRO A 37 -32.79 -3.24 -35.53
C PRO A 37 -33.04 -2.58 -36.88
N HIS A 38 -32.73 -1.29 -36.97
CA HIS A 38 -32.42 -0.63 -38.23
C HIS A 38 -31.04 0.01 -38.16
N HIS A 39 -30.23 -0.33 -39.17
CA HIS A 39 -29.01 0.34 -39.58
C HIS A 39 -29.24 1.85 -39.73
N ASP A 40 -28.28 2.66 -39.26
CA ASP A 40 -27.67 3.70 -40.10
C ASP A 40 -26.35 4.22 -39.50
N ASN A 41 -25.39 4.37 -40.40
CA ASN A 41 -24.10 5.03 -40.19
C ASN A 41 -24.29 6.54 -39.92
N SER A 42 -23.56 7.11 -38.97
CA SER A 42 -22.90 8.41 -39.16
C SER A 42 -21.94 8.75 -38.01
N ALA A 43 -20.86 9.41 -38.40
CA ALA A 43 -19.75 9.82 -37.55
C ALA A 43 -20.03 11.11 -36.77
N SER A 44 -19.25 11.28 -35.70
CA SER A 44 -18.62 12.52 -35.24
C SER A 44 -19.31 13.39 -34.15
N ARG A 45 -18.50 13.63 -33.10
CA ARG A 45 -18.47 14.75 -32.13
C ARG A 45 -19.58 14.74 -31.05
N PHE A 46 -19.33 14.98 -29.76
CA PHE A 46 -18.38 15.84 -29.03
C PHE A 46 -18.02 15.19 -27.68
N SER A 47 -16.75 15.15 -27.28
CA SER A 47 -16.08 16.14 -26.40
C SER A 47 -16.74 16.32 -25.03
N ASN A 48 -16.08 15.82 -23.98
CA ASN A 48 -15.96 16.47 -22.66
C ASN A 48 -15.00 15.68 -21.74
N ALA A 49 -13.73 15.58 -22.15
CA ALA A 49 -12.63 15.11 -21.29
C ALA A 49 -11.33 15.87 -21.60
N ALA A 50 -11.44 17.10 -22.10
CA ALA A 50 -10.31 17.96 -22.47
C ALA A 50 -10.31 19.32 -21.73
N LEU A 51 -10.98 19.39 -20.57
CA LEU A 51 -11.04 20.60 -19.73
C LEU A 51 -10.71 20.32 -18.26
N PHE A 52 -9.74 19.43 -18.01
CA PHE A 52 -9.15 19.28 -16.66
C PHE A 52 -7.63 19.05 -16.68
N LEU A 53 -6.97 19.26 -17.82
CA LEU A 53 -5.51 19.19 -18.00
C LEU A 53 -4.96 20.46 -18.66
N GLN A 54 -5.48 21.63 -18.26
CA GLN A 54 -4.92 22.92 -18.66
C GLN A 54 -4.85 23.95 -17.52
N ASN A 55 -4.97 23.51 -16.25
CA ASN A 55 -4.79 24.35 -15.06
C ASN A 55 -3.57 23.96 -14.20
N ILE A 56 -2.61 23.21 -14.76
CA ILE A 56 -1.27 23.01 -14.15
C ILE A 56 -0.22 23.38 -15.20
N LYS A 57 -0.39 24.57 -15.80
CA LYS A 57 0.62 25.19 -16.67
C LYS A 57 0.53 26.72 -16.61
N HIS A 58 0.42 27.25 -15.39
CA HIS A 58 0.60 28.65 -15.07
C HIS A 58 1.00 28.79 -13.59
N GLU A 59 2.18 28.27 -13.23
CA GLU A 59 2.82 28.59 -11.94
C GLU A 59 4.35 28.41 -11.96
N VAL A 60 4.99 28.44 -13.14
CA VAL A 60 6.46 28.29 -13.27
C VAL A 60 7.09 29.31 -14.25
N GLU A 61 6.37 30.35 -14.67
CA GLU A 61 6.99 31.44 -15.45
C GLU A 61 6.60 32.77 -14.82
N MET A 62 7.49 33.32 -14.00
CA MET A 62 7.73 34.76 -13.83
C MET A 62 8.83 34.93 -12.75
N HIS A 63 10.10 34.94 -13.14
CA HIS A 63 11.13 35.72 -12.44
C HIS A 63 12.33 35.91 -13.36
N GLU A 64 12.41 37.11 -13.95
CA GLU A 64 13.58 37.88 -14.42
C GLU A 64 13.00 38.98 -15.33
N THR A 65 12.96 40.28 -14.97
CA THR A 65 14.10 41.21 -14.97
C THR A 65 13.65 42.60 -14.45
N ASP A 66 14.44 43.16 -13.52
CA ASP A 66 15.11 44.47 -13.52
C ASP A 66 14.49 45.90 -13.57
N PHE A 67 15.26 46.76 -12.86
CA PHE A 67 15.56 48.21 -12.91
C PHE A 67 14.53 49.29 -12.51
N GLY A 68 14.82 49.94 -11.36
CA GLY A 68 15.15 51.38 -11.28
C GLY A 68 14.05 52.42 -11.05
N GLY A 69 14.16 53.20 -9.95
CA GLY A 69 13.54 54.54 -9.82
C GLY A 69 13.03 54.91 -8.42
N THR A 70 13.69 55.86 -7.77
CA THR A 70 13.47 56.38 -6.40
C THR A 70 12.33 57.45 -6.32
N PRO A 71 12.18 58.23 -5.22
CA PRO A 71 11.22 57.99 -4.13
C PRO A 71 10.17 59.13 -3.99
N PHE A 72 9.03 58.89 -3.35
CA PHE A 72 8.20 59.99 -2.83
C PHE A 72 7.54 59.67 -1.49
N GLU A 73 7.91 60.47 -0.49
CA GLU A 73 7.18 60.68 0.75
C GLU A 73 5.79 61.27 0.50
N SER A 74 4.81 60.89 1.32
CA SER A 74 3.84 61.78 1.99
C SER A 74 2.77 60.92 2.68
N ALA A 75 2.81 60.81 4.01
CA ALA A 75 2.23 61.75 4.96
C ALA A 75 0.68 61.72 5.04
N THR A 76 0.24 61.25 6.21
CA THR A 76 -0.84 61.81 7.04
C THR A 76 -2.32 61.60 6.66
N LYS A 77 -3.04 60.94 7.57
CA LYS A 77 -4.05 61.57 8.47
C LYS A 77 -4.47 60.55 9.55
N ARG A 78 -4.04 60.67 10.81
CA ARG A 78 -4.61 61.48 11.90
C ARG A 78 -6.12 61.29 12.12
N ARG A 79 -6.49 60.64 13.24
CA ARG A 79 -7.15 61.19 14.46
C ARG A 79 -7.68 60.02 15.31
N SER A 80 -7.13 59.76 16.50
CA SER A 80 -7.51 60.29 17.86
C SER A 80 -8.96 59.94 18.24
N TYR A 81 -9.25 59.28 19.36
CA TYR A 81 -9.10 59.71 20.78
C TYR A 81 -9.14 58.45 21.71
N HIS A 82 -8.31 58.36 22.76
CA HIS A 82 -8.61 58.60 24.21
C HIS A 82 -9.88 57.89 24.71
N ASP A 83 -9.96 57.24 25.86
CA ASP A 83 -9.26 57.24 27.16
C ASP A 83 -9.49 55.82 27.75
N GLY A 84 -8.77 55.28 28.73
CA GLY A 84 -7.85 55.82 29.71
C GLY A 84 -7.94 54.96 30.99
N TYR A 85 -6.80 54.82 31.67
CA TYR A 85 -6.59 54.46 33.10
C TYR A 85 -7.09 53.09 33.61
N GLY A 86 -6.38 52.35 34.48
CA GLY A 86 -5.13 52.54 35.23
C GLY A 86 -4.98 51.34 36.18
N VAL A 87 -3.78 50.74 36.30
CA VAL A 87 -2.84 50.88 37.44
C VAL A 87 -2.87 49.69 38.44
N SER A 88 -1.70 49.04 38.56
CA SER A 88 -1.06 48.40 39.75
C SER A 88 -1.67 47.13 40.39
N THR A 89 -0.99 46.16 41.00
CA THR A 89 0.44 45.79 41.27
C THR A 89 0.42 44.49 42.14
N VAL A 90 1.54 43.75 42.15
CA VAL A 90 2.09 42.84 43.22
C VAL A 90 1.71 41.34 43.26
N ASP A 91 2.78 40.54 43.11
CA ASP A 91 3.19 39.21 43.66
C ASP A 91 2.22 38.08 44.03
N GLY A 92 2.68 36.85 43.75
CA GLY A 92 2.56 35.72 44.69
C GLY A 92 2.24 34.35 44.08
N ASP A 93 3.27 33.65 43.61
CA ASP A 93 3.57 32.20 43.72
C ASP A 93 2.48 31.11 43.87
N ILE A 94 2.69 30.07 43.02
CA ILE A 94 2.61 28.61 43.25
C ILE A 94 1.31 27.80 42.92
N ASP A 95 1.54 26.89 41.96
CA ASP A 95 1.02 25.53 41.72
C ASP A 95 -0.35 25.19 41.11
N MET A 96 -0.25 24.73 39.84
CA MET A 96 -0.56 23.38 39.33
C MET A 96 -2.01 22.81 39.38
N ILE A 97 -2.47 22.55 38.14
CA ILE A 97 -3.26 21.41 37.64
C ILE A 97 -4.80 21.56 37.56
N ARG A 98 -5.25 21.51 36.29
CA ARG A 98 -6.55 21.03 35.73
C ARG A 98 -7.82 21.85 35.99
N ARG A 99 -8.33 22.49 34.92
CA ARG A 99 -9.44 21.98 34.08
C ARG A 99 -9.92 23.04 33.07
N ARG A 100 -10.11 22.58 31.82
CA ARG A 100 -11.34 22.69 31.00
C ARG A 100 -12.04 24.06 30.90
N GLY A 101 -12.22 24.51 29.65
CA GLY A 101 -13.34 25.35 29.22
C GLY A 101 -12.88 26.49 28.31
N SER A 102 -12.97 26.31 26.99
CA SER A 102 -14.08 26.86 26.19
C SER A 102 -13.79 28.29 25.77
N GLU A 103 -13.48 28.51 24.48
CA GLU A 103 -14.10 29.61 23.76
C GLU A 103 -14.08 29.35 22.25
N SER A 104 -15.23 29.66 21.68
CA SER A 104 -15.70 29.24 20.37
C SER A 104 -15.39 30.30 19.31
N LEU A 105 -15.13 29.81 18.09
CA LEU A 105 -15.61 30.33 16.81
C LEU A 105 -15.25 31.78 16.42
N LYS A 106 -14.48 31.89 15.32
CA LYS A 106 -14.96 32.61 14.14
C LYS A 106 -14.61 31.84 12.86
N VAL A 107 -15.69 31.52 12.16
CA VAL A 107 -15.82 30.78 10.92
C VAL A 107 -15.26 31.57 9.75
N CYS A 108 -14.52 30.91 8.86
CA CYS A 108 -14.39 31.29 7.46
C CYS A 108 -14.49 30.00 6.62
N ASN A 109 -15.66 29.83 6.01
CA ASN A 109 -16.10 28.90 4.95
C ASN A 109 -15.15 27.74 4.58
N LYS A 110 -15.46 26.55 5.11
CA LYS A 110 -15.16 25.24 4.54
C LYS A 110 -16.49 24.50 4.41
N GLU A 111 -17.07 24.44 3.23
CA GLU A 111 -18.25 23.60 2.95
C GLU A 111 -18.11 22.76 1.66
N GLU A 112 -16.90 22.62 1.09
CA GLU A 112 -16.71 21.79 -0.13
C GLU A 112 -15.78 20.59 0.02
N ASP A 113 -15.13 20.36 1.18
CA ASP A 113 -14.14 19.27 1.34
C ASP A 113 -14.56 18.09 2.26
N GLU A 114 -15.73 18.09 2.89
CA GLU A 114 -16.12 17.01 3.83
C GLU A 114 -16.67 15.73 3.17
N HIS A 115 -16.85 15.70 1.84
CA HIS A 115 -17.59 14.61 1.18
C HIS A 115 -16.77 13.39 0.72
N ILE A 116 -15.44 13.37 0.95
CA ILE A 116 -14.56 12.23 0.62
C ILE A 116 -14.22 11.35 1.84
N GLU A 117 -14.48 11.81 3.07
CA GLU A 117 -13.95 11.18 4.30
C GLU A 117 -14.53 9.79 4.65
N SER A 118 -15.75 9.41 4.22
CA SER A 118 -16.33 8.11 4.65
C SER A 118 -15.74 6.88 3.94
N ALA A 119 -15.02 7.06 2.84
CA ALA A 119 -14.32 5.96 2.16
C ALA A 119 -12.92 5.69 2.77
N ASP A 120 -12.24 6.75 3.21
CA ASP A 120 -10.90 6.69 3.79
C ASP A 120 -10.87 6.04 5.18
N THR A 121 -12.00 6.08 5.91
CA THR A 121 -12.14 5.39 7.20
C THR A 121 -12.11 3.86 7.07
N THR A 122 -12.51 3.29 5.91
CA THR A 122 -12.52 1.83 5.75
C THR A 122 -11.10 1.29 5.56
N PHE A 123 -10.26 1.95 4.76
CA PHE A 123 -8.87 1.52 4.55
C PHE A 123 -8.04 1.62 5.83
N SER A 124 -8.17 2.74 6.56
CA SER A 124 -7.50 2.93 7.85
C SER A 124 -7.98 1.94 8.92
N LEU A 125 -9.28 1.67 9.01
CA LEU A 125 -9.83 0.65 9.93
C LEU A 125 -9.26 -0.73 9.63
N PHE A 126 -9.26 -1.15 8.37
CA PHE A 126 -8.71 -2.44 7.96
C PHE A 126 -7.22 -2.55 8.27
N ALA A 127 -6.46 -1.51 7.97
CA ALA A 127 -5.04 -1.43 8.30
C ALA A 127 -4.80 -1.54 9.82
N SER A 128 -5.58 -0.86 10.64
CA SER A 128 -5.45 -0.91 12.12
C SER A 128 -5.76 -2.28 12.71
N LEU A 129 -6.77 -2.97 12.17
CA LEU A 129 -7.14 -4.33 12.57
C LEU A 129 -6.05 -5.32 12.17
N LEU A 130 -5.53 -5.19 10.95
CA LEU A 130 -4.42 -5.99 10.45
C LEU A 130 -3.17 -5.80 11.31
N ASP A 131 -2.77 -4.56 11.58
CA ASP A 131 -1.62 -4.23 12.42
C ASP A 131 -1.76 -4.83 13.84
N SER A 132 -2.95 -4.73 14.44
CA SER A 132 -3.25 -5.40 15.72
C SER A 132 -3.08 -6.92 15.66
N GLY A 133 -3.47 -7.54 14.53
CA GLY A 133 -3.27 -8.97 14.28
C GLY A 133 -1.80 -9.34 14.09
N LEU A 134 -1.04 -8.53 13.34
CA LEU A 134 0.40 -8.72 13.07
C LEU A 134 1.23 -8.61 14.36
N GLN A 135 0.85 -7.70 15.26
CA GLN A 135 1.50 -7.51 16.57
C GLN A 135 1.08 -8.59 17.59
N GLY A 136 0.18 -9.51 17.24
CA GLY A 136 -0.30 -10.57 18.13
C GLY A 136 -1.27 -10.08 19.22
N LEU A 137 -1.81 -8.86 19.09
CA LEU A 137 -2.79 -8.31 20.03
C LEU A 137 -4.20 -8.87 19.82
N MET A 138 -4.45 -9.47 18.64
CA MET A 138 -5.72 -10.09 18.27
C MET A 138 -5.49 -11.41 17.53
N PRO A 139 -6.17 -12.51 17.92
CA PRO A 139 -6.16 -13.74 17.13
C PRO A 139 -6.69 -13.53 15.71
N ILE A 140 -6.06 -14.14 14.72
CA ILE A 140 -6.45 -14.02 13.30
C ILE A 140 -7.92 -14.39 13.05
N PRO A 141 -8.50 -15.46 13.65
CA PRO A 141 -9.93 -15.74 13.49
C PRO A 141 -10.84 -14.58 13.96
N ASP A 142 -10.50 -13.92 15.06
CA ASP A 142 -11.27 -12.78 15.58
C ASP A 142 -11.13 -11.57 14.66
N MET A 143 -9.94 -11.35 14.10
CA MET A 143 -9.68 -10.30 13.10
C MET A 143 -10.54 -10.49 11.85
N ILE A 144 -10.72 -11.73 11.37
CA ILE A 144 -11.61 -12.03 10.23
C ILE A 144 -13.06 -11.67 10.54
N LEU A 145 -13.55 -11.96 11.75
CA LEU A 145 -14.89 -11.55 12.18
C LEU A 145 -15.02 -10.02 12.30
N ARG A 146 -13.95 -9.32 12.69
CA ARG A 146 -13.91 -7.85 12.69
C ARG A 146 -13.96 -7.28 11.28
N PHE A 147 -13.27 -7.88 10.31
CA PHE A 147 -13.41 -7.51 8.89
C PHE A 147 -14.84 -7.71 8.38
N GLU A 148 -15.43 -8.88 8.67
CA GLU A 148 -16.82 -9.19 8.30
C GLU A 148 -17.81 -8.17 8.86
N SER A 149 -17.76 -7.94 10.17
CA SER A 149 -18.67 -7.01 10.86
C SER A 149 -18.48 -5.57 10.41
N SER A 150 -17.25 -5.14 10.12
CA SER A 150 -16.95 -3.80 9.62
C SER A 150 -17.55 -3.57 8.23
N CYS A 151 -17.30 -4.47 7.28
CA CYS A 151 -17.88 -4.40 5.94
C CYS A 151 -19.41 -4.41 5.98
N ARG A 152 -20.00 -5.30 6.80
CA ARG A 152 -21.46 -5.38 6.98
C ARG A 152 -22.03 -4.10 7.57
N SER A 153 -21.45 -3.58 8.65
CA SER A 153 -21.91 -2.35 9.31
C SER A 153 -21.89 -1.15 8.37
N VAL A 154 -20.82 -1.00 7.59
CA VAL A 154 -20.72 0.09 6.59
C VAL A 154 -21.77 -0.09 5.49
N SER A 155 -21.97 -1.31 4.99
CA SER A 155 -23.02 -1.62 4.01
C SER A 155 -24.42 -1.28 4.54
N GLU A 156 -24.73 -1.69 5.77
CA GLU A 156 -26.01 -1.42 6.42
C GLU A 156 -26.24 0.08 6.63
N SER A 157 -25.20 0.81 7.06
CA SER A 157 -25.25 2.26 7.20
C SER A 157 -25.52 2.96 5.88
N ILE A 158 -24.92 2.52 4.77
CA ILE A 158 -25.19 3.10 3.46
C ILE A 158 -26.62 2.79 2.98
N ARG A 159 -27.11 1.57 3.24
CA ARG A 159 -28.44 1.13 2.77
C ARG A 159 -29.60 1.72 3.56
N TYR A 160 -29.41 1.96 4.86
CA TYR A 160 -30.48 2.32 5.80
C TYR A 160 -30.20 3.60 6.60
N GLY A 161 -29.05 4.25 6.39
CA GLY A 161 -28.72 5.54 7.00
C GLY A 161 -29.70 6.64 6.58
N ALA A 162 -29.90 7.63 7.47
CA ALA A 162 -30.85 8.71 7.25
C ALA A 162 -30.37 9.68 6.16
N ASN A 163 -30.92 9.54 4.95
CA ASN A 163 -30.99 10.50 3.84
C ASN A 163 -30.04 11.73 3.91
N GLU A 164 -28.78 11.55 3.55
CA GLU A 164 -28.11 12.59 2.78
C GLU A 164 -28.73 12.61 1.38
N ARG A 165 -29.09 13.79 0.87
CA ARG A 165 -29.67 13.94 -0.47
C ARG A 165 -28.58 13.77 -1.53
N TYR A 166 -28.13 12.53 -1.73
CA TYR A 166 -27.22 12.21 -2.83
C TYR A 166 -27.88 12.51 -4.18
N ARG A 167 -27.09 12.97 -5.14
CA ARG A 167 -27.53 13.00 -6.55
C ARG A 167 -27.78 11.56 -7.00
N ILE A 168 -28.65 11.38 -8.01
CA ILE A 168 -29.07 10.03 -8.49
C ILE A 168 -27.86 9.12 -8.83
N ILE A 169 -26.79 9.70 -9.38
CA ILE A 169 -25.57 8.97 -9.76
C ILE A 169 -24.78 8.55 -8.50
N GLU A 170 -24.67 9.43 -7.51
CA GLU A 170 -23.99 9.16 -6.23
C GLU A 170 -24.75 8.09 -5.43
N ASP A 171 -26.08 8.17 -5.35
CA ASP A 171 -26.90 7.14 -4.70
C ASP A 171 -26.72 5.77 -5.38
N LYS A 172 -26.65 5.73 -6.72
CA LYS A 172 -26.38 4.49 -7.46
C LYS A 172 -24.98 3.94 -7.12
N LEU A 173 -23.96 4.78 -7.06
CA LEU A 173 -22.59 4.38 -6.71
C LEU A 173 -22.50 3.89 -5.26
N MET A 174 -23.14 4.58 -4.32
CA MET A 174 -23.18 4.20 -2.91
C MET A 174 -23.90 2.87 -2.71
N ARG A 175 -25.03 2.64 -3.38
CA ARG A 175 -25.71 1.33 -3.35
C ARG A 175 -24.85 0.21 -3.94
N GLN A 176 -24.10 0.49 -4.99
CA GLN A 176 -23.16 -0.46 -5.58
C GLN A 176 -22.03 -0.78 -4.59
N LYS A 177 -21.43 0.23 -3.95
CA LYS A 177 -20.43 0.08 -2.88
C LYS A 177 -20.97 -0.74 -1.71
N ALA A 178 -22.19 -0.45 -1.25
CA ALA A 178 -22.81 -1.19 -0.16
C ALA A 178 -23.01 -2.67 -0.50
N ARG A 179 -23.37 -2.97 -1.76
CA ARG A 179 -23.48 -4.35 -2.24
C ARG A 179 -22.12 -5.05 -2.23
N PHE A 180 -21.08 -4.41 -2.77
CA PHE A 180 -19.72 -4.97 -2.75
C PHE A 180 -19.24 -5.27 -1.32
N LEU A 181 -19.43 -4.35 -0.38
CA LEU A 181 -19.04 -4.57 1.02
C LEU A 181 -19.83 -5.71 1.67
N LEU A 182 -21.11 -5.89 1.33
CA LEU A 182 -21.91 -7.01 1.85
C LEU A 182 -21.42 -8.36 1.30
N ASP A 183 -21.11 -8.40 0.01
CA ASP A 183 -20.57 -9.60 -0.66
C ASP A 183 -19.16 -9.91 -0.09
N GLU A 184 -18.33 -8.90 0.17
CA GLU A 184 -17.03 -9.06 0.82
C GLU A 184 -17.17 -9.58 2.26
N ALA A 185 -18.13 -9.06 3.04
CA ALA A 185 -18.43 -9.57 4.37
C ALA A 185 -18.83 -11.06 4.33
N ALA A 186 -19.59 -11.48 3.31
CA ALA A 186 -19.93 -12.88 3.12
C ALA A 186 -18.70 -13.76 2.93
N SER A 187 -17.72 -13.30 2.15
CA SER A 187 -16.46 -14.03 1.93
C SER A 187 -15.53 -14.06 3.15
N TRP A 188 -15.45 -12.97 3.93
CA TRP A 188 -14.75 -13.02 5.22
C TRP A 188 -15.42 -14.01 6.18
N SER A 189 -16.75 -14.02 6.22
CA SER A 189 -17.50 -15.00 7.00
C SER A 189 -17.20 -16.43 6.54
N LEU A 190 -17.14 -16.68 5.22
CA LEU A 190 -16.82 -17.99 4.67
C LEU A 190 -15.43 -18.44 5.14
N LEU A 191 -14.43 -17.57 5.01
CA LEU A 191 -13.06 -17.86 5.42
C LEU A 191 -12.98 -18.23 6.91
N TRP A 192 -13.75 -17.55 7.76
CA TRP A 192 -13.87 -17.90 9.18
C TRP A 192 -14.49 -19.29 9.39
N TYR A 193 -15.59 -19.63 8.69
CA TYR A 193 -16.19 -20.96 8.81
C TYR A 193 -15.25 -22.07 8.31
N LEU A 194 -14.52 -21.82 7.22
CA LEU A 194 -13.62 -22.80 6.62
C LEU A 194 -12.35 -23.04 7.44
N TYR A 195 -11.74 -21.98 7.98
CA TYR A 195 -10.40 -22.06 8.59
C TYR A 195 -10.33 -21.46 10.01
N GLY A 196 -11.19 -20.50 10.35
CA GLY A 196 -11.15 -19.80 11.64
C GLY A 196 -11.86 -20.50 12.80
N LYS A 197 -12.92 -21.28 12.53
CA LYS A 197 -13.78 -21.92 13.55
C LYS A 197 -13.09 -23.04 14.35
N GLY A 198 -11.91 -23.50 13.92
CA GLY A 198 -11.21 -24.63 14.54
C GLY A 198 -11.88 -25.98 14.28
N ASN A 199 -11.14 -27.08 14.46
CA ASN A 199 -11.71 -28.43 14.47
C ASN A 199 -12.10 -28.77 15.90
N GLU A 200 -13.40 -28.93 16.16
CA GLU A 200 -13.89 -29.27 17.49
C GLU A 200 -13.77 -30.77 17.74
N GLU A 201 -13.32 -31.16 18.94
CA GLU A 201 -13.23 -32.56 19.36
C GLU A 201 -14.50 -32.98 20.10
N LEU A 202 -14.96 -34.21 19.84
CA LEU A 202 -16.13 -34.76 20.51
C LEU A 202 -15.80 -35.05 21.98
N ARG A 203 -16.53 -34.43 22.90
CA ARG A 203 -16.34 -34.66 24.33
C ARG A 203 -16.91 -36.01 24.77
N ASN A 204 -16.15 -36.73 25.59
CA ASN A 204 -16.51 -38.06 26.10
C ASN A 204 -17.81 -38.08 26.93
N ASP A 205 -18.23 -36.96 27.51
CA ASP A 205 -19.44 -36.86 28.33
C ASP A 205 -20.75 -36.89 27.50
N LEU A 206 -20.67 -36.56 26.21
CA LEU A 206 -21.79 -36.60 25.26
C LEU A 206 -22.01 -37.99 24.64
N LEU A 207 -21.02 -38.88 24.76
CA LEU A 207 -21.11 -40.25 24.23
C LEU A 207 -22.21 -41.03 24.96
N LEU A 208 -23.09 -41.63 24.17
CA LEU A 208 -24.18 -42.50 24.60
C LEU A 208 -24.00 -43.88 23.98
N PHE A 209 -24.14 -44.93 24.80
CA PHE A 209 -24.12 -46.32 24.35
C PHE A 209 -25.44 -47.01 24.73
N PRO A 210 -26.12 -47.71 23.79
CA PRO A 210 -25.81 -47.78 22.35
C PRO A 210 -25.95 -46.42 21.65
N THR A 211 -25.16 -46.22 20.58
CA THR A 211 -25.11 -44.95 19.82
C THR A 211 -26.44 -44.69 19.10
N THR A 212 -26.82 -43.42 19.00
CA THR A 212 -27.99 -42.99 18.22
C THR A 212 -27.60 -42.63 16.80
N SER A 213 -28.55 -42.61 15.87
CA SER A 213 -28.29 -42.18 14.48
C SER A 213 -27.76 -40.74 14.38
N HIS A 214 -28.23 -39.84 15.25
CA HIS A 214 -27.74 -38.45 15.31
C HIS A 214 -26.29 -38.38 15.83
N LEU A 215 -25.95 -39.16 16.86
CA LEU A 215 -24.58 -39.23 17.37
C LEU A 215 -23.61 -39.79 16.32
N GLU A 216 -24.01 -40.85 15.61
CA GLU A 216 -23.22 -41.38 14.48
C GLU A 216 -23.03 -40.33 13.38
N ALA A 217 -24.09 -39.60 13.02
CA ALA A 217 -24.01 -38.57 12.00
C ALA A 217 -23.01 -37.47 12.39
N CYS A 218 -23.03 -37.03 13.65
CA CYS A 218 -22.06 -36.07 14.18
C CYS A 218 -20.63 -36.63 14.14
N GLN A 219 -20.43 -37.89 14.56
CA GLN A 219 -19.10 -38.55 14.49
C GLN A 219 -18.57 -38.62 13.07
N PHE A 220 -19.40 -39.06 12.12
CA PHE A 220 -19.04 -39.12 10.71
C PHE A 220 -18.62 -37.76 10.15
N VAL A 221 -19.35 -36.69 10.47
CA VAL A 221 -19.02 -35.34 9.98
C VAL A 221 -17.75 -34.77 10.63
N ILE A 222 -17.42 -35.19 11.86
CA ILE A 222 -16.16 -34.82 12.51
C ILE A 222 -14.96 -35.55 11.85
N GLU A 223 -15.15 -36.81 11.46
CA GLU A 223 -14.08 -37.66 10.90
C GLU A 223 -13.86 -37.44 9.38
N ASP A 224 -14.92 -37.21 8.61
CA ASP A 224 -14.85 -37.04 7.15
C ASP A 224 -14.65 -35.56 6.77
N HIS A 225 -13.48 -35.25 6.20
CA HIS A 225 -13.13 -33.89 5.80
C HIS A 225 -14.10 -33.25 4.78
N THR A 226 -14.70 -34.05 3.89
CA THR A 226 -15.62 -33.51 2.86
C THR A 226 -16.98 -33.21 3.47
N ALA A 227 -17.48 -34.09 4.34
CA ALA A 227 -18.70 -33.87 5.11
C ALA A 227 -18.56 -32.67 6.04
N GLN A 228 -17.40 -32.52 6.72
CA GLN A 228 -17.09 -31.37 7.56
C GLN A 228 -17.07 -30.06 6.77
N LEU A 229 -16.43 -30.07 5.60
CA LEU A 229 -16.40 -28.93 4.68
C LEU A 229 -17.81 -28.52 4.24
N CYS A 230 -18.63 -29.49 3.82
CA CYS A 230 -20.01 -29.23 3.44
C CYS A 230 -20.86 -28.72 4.61
N LEU A 231 -20.68 -29.24 5.83
CA LEU A 231 -21.34 -28.70 7.02
C LEU A 231 -20.96 -27.23 7.25
N ARG A 232 -19.66 -26.89 7.16
CA ARG A 232 -19.18 -25.50 7.31
C ARG A 232 -19.81 -24.56 6.29
N ILE A 233 -19.92 -24.99 5.03
CA ILE A 233 -20.60 -24.25 3.96
C ILE A 233 -22.09 -24.04 4.30
N VAL A 234 -22.79 -25.08 4.76
CA VAL A 234 -24.21 -24.99 5.14
C VAL A 234 -24.39 -24.01 6.30
N GLN A 235 -23.59 -24.13 7.36
CA GLN A 235 -23.63 -23.22 8.52
C GLN A 235 -23.34 -21.77 8.12
N TRP A 236 -22.38 -21.56 7.21
CA TRP A 236 -22.10 -20.23 6.66
C TRP A 236 -23.32 -19.64 5.95
N LEU A 237 -23.92 -20.38 5.02
CA LEU A 237 -25.08 -19.89 4.25
C LEU A 237 -26.31 -19.67 5.13
N GLU A 238 -26.57 -20.56 6.09
CA GLU A 238 -27.64 -20.39 7.08
C GLU A 238 -27.39 -19.17 7.97
N GLY A 239 -26.13 -18.96 8.39
CA GLY A 239 -25.72 -17.78 9.16
C GLY A 239 -25.89 -16.47 8.39
N LEU A 240 -25.55 -16.43 7.09
CA LEU A 240 -25.79 -15.26 6.24
C LEU A 240 -27.29 -14.95 6.14
N ALA A 241 -28.11 -15.96 5.88
CA ALA A 241 -29.55 -15.82 5.80
C ALA A 241 -30.15 -15.37 7.15
N SER A 242 -29.68 -15.93 8.28
CA SER A 242 -30.14 -15.52 9.61
C SER A 242 -29.81 -14.05 9.91
N LYS A 243 -28.57 -13.62 9.66
CA LYS A 243 -28.18 -12.21 9.83
C LYS A 243 -29.01 -11.27 8.96
N ALA A 244 -29.35 -11.68 7.73
CA ALA A 244 -30.21 -10.89 6.86
C ALA A 244 -31.65 -10.76 7.41
N LEU A 245 -32.19 -11.81 8.02
CA LEU A 245 -33.50 -11.77 8.67
C LEU A 245 -33.50 -10.90 9.93
N ASP A 246 -32.44 -10.97 10.74
CA ASP A 246 -32.32 -10.13 11.94
C ASP A 246 -32.24 -8.64 11.57
N LEU A 247 -31.55 -8.31 10.48
CA LEU A 247 -31.51 -6.96 9.94
C LEU A 247 -32.89 -6.53 9.41
N ASP A 248 -33.59 -7.38 8.65
CA ASP A 248 -34.93 -7.05 8.17
C ASP A 248 -35.89 -6.83 9.35
N ASN A 249 -35.78 -7.65 10.40
CA ASN A 249 -36.52 -7.47 11.64
C ASN A 249 -36.26 -6.13 12.31
N LYS A 250 -34.98 -5.72 12.36
CA LYS A 250 -34.54 -4.45 12.96
C LYS A 250 -35.05 -3.24 12.17
N VAL A 251 -35.07 -3.31 10.84
CA VAL A 251 -35.38 -2.16 9.97
C VAL A 251 -36.86 -2.08 9.62
N ARG A 252 -37.49 -3.20 9.26
CA ARG A 252 -38.87 -3.26 8.74
C ARG A 252 -39.89 -3.80 9.75
N GLY A 253 -39.43 -4.27 10.91
CA GLY A 253 -40.25 -5.07 11.82
C GLY A 253 -40.33 -6.53 11.35
N SER A 254 -41.32 -7.29 11.82
CA SER A 254 -41.39 -8.75 11.61
C SER A 254 -41.07 -9.21 10.18
N HIS A 255 -40.04 -10.05 10.06
CA HIS A 255 -39.59 -10.68 8.80
C HIS A 255 -40.50 -11.85 8.36
N VAL A 256 -41.41 -12.28 9.23
CA VAL A 256 -42.48 -13.25 8.93
C VAL A 256 -43.85 -12.61 9.04
N GLY A 257 -44.82 -13.14 8.29
CA GLY A 257 -46.21 -12.72 8.35
C GLY A 257 -46.90 -13.06 9.67
N THR A 258 -47.95 -12.30 9.99
CA THR A 258 -48.89 -12.65 11.07
C THR A 258 -49.98 -13.54 10.51
N TYR A 259 -50.10 -14.75 11.04
CA TYR A 259 -51.10 -15.73 10.63
C TYR A 259 -52.09 -15.95 11.76
N LEU A 260 -53.38 -15.99 11.42
CA LEU A 260 -54.43 -16.25 12.39
C LEU A 260 -54.44 -17.74 12.71
N PRO A 261 -54.73 -18.15 13.96
CA PRO A 261 -54.92 -19.56 14.30
C PRO A 261 -56.02 -20.25 13.47
N SER A 262 -56.96 -19.47 12.91
CA SER A 262 -58.00 -19.97 12.01
C SER A 262 -57.49 -20.34 10.60
N SER A 263 -56.27 -19.95 10.23
CA SER A 263 -55.69 -20.27 8.92
C SER A 263 -55.49 -21.78 8.72
N GLY A 264 -55.24 -22.54 9.80
CA GLY A 264 -55.18 -24.01 9.74
C GLY A 264 -56.50 -24.73 9.46
N VAL A 265 -57.65 -24.06 9.58
CA VAL A 265 -58.97 -24.69 9.35
C VAL A 265 -59.50 -24.43 7.93
N TRP A 266 -58.72 -23.72 7.09
CA TRP A 266 -59.13 -23.23 5.77
C TRP A 266 -60.50 -22.55 5.84
N HIS A 267 -60.59 -21.53 6.67
CA HIS A 267 -61.85 -20.95 7.11
C HIS A 267 -62.73 -20.43 5.96
N HIS A 268 -62.15 -19.98 4.84
CA HIS A 268 -62.94 -19.61 3.65
C HIS A 268 -63.56 -20.84 2.99
N THR A 269 -62.77 -21.91 2.82
CA THR A 269 -63.19 -23.21 2.27
C THR A 269 -64.21 -23.88 3.18
N GLN A 270 -64.02 -23.86 4.50
CA GLN A 270 -64.98 -24.34 5.49
C GLN A 270 -66.34 -23.60 5.36
N ARG A 271 -66.32 -22.27 5.26
CA ARG A 271 -67.55 -21.49 5.07
C ARG A 271 -68.22 -21.78 3.74
N HIS A 272 -67.44 -22.01 2.69
CA HIS A 272 -67.95 -22.38 1.37
C HIS A 272 -68.66 -23.74 1.40
N LEU A 273 -68.05 -24.74 2.03
CA LEU A 273 -68.63 -26.08 2.22
C LEU A 273 -69.89 -26.04 3.08
N LYS A 274 -69.90 -25.26 4.18
CA LYS A 274 -71.09 -25.09 5.03
C LYS A 274 -72.27 -24.44 4.29
N ARG A 275 -72.02 -23.68 3.23
CA ARG A 275 -73.07 -23.05 2.41
C ARG A 275 -73.65 -23.99 1.35
N GLY A 276 -73.23 -25.26 1.30
CA GLY A 276 -73.72 -26.25 0.34
C GLY A 276 -73.28 -26.00 -1.11
N ALA A 277 -72.33 -25.09 -1.33
CA ALA A 277 -71.76 -24.84 -2.65
C ALA A 277 -70.71 -25.93 -2.93
N SER A 278 -71.05 -26.89 -3.79
CA SER A 278 -70.16 -27.99 -4.18
C SER A 278 -69.71 -27.80 -5.63
N ASN A 279 -68.42 -27.62 -5.83
CA ASN A 279 -67.78 -27.61 -7.14
C ASN A 279 -66.88 -28.85 -7.24
N GLN A 280 -66.89 -29.56 -8.38
CA GLN A 280 -66.06 -30.77 -8.59
C GLN A 280 -64.54 -30.51 -8.45
N LYS A 281 -64.12 -29.24 -8.48
CA LYS A 281 -62.72 -28.83 -8.34
C LYS A 281 -62.33 -28.41 -6.91
N THR A 282 -63.28 -28.38 -5.97
CA THR A 282 -63.04 -27.93 -4.59
C THR A 282 -63.08 -29.11 -3.62
N ILE A 283 -62.15 -29.12 -2.66
CA ILE A 283 -62.07 -30.19 -1.65
C ILE A 283 -63.37 -30.32 -0.85
N HIS A 284 -63.71 -31.54 -0.46
CA HIS A 284 -64.89 -31.88 0.34
C HIS A 284 -64.57 -32.10 1.82
N HIS A 285 -63.33 -32.45 2.15
CA HIS A 285 -62.85 -32.61 3.52
C HIS A 285 -61.83 -31.50 3.89
N LEU A 286 -61.73 -31.20 5.18
CA LEU A 286 -60.89 -30.12 5.73
C LEU A 286 -59.64 -30.63 6.44
N ASP A 287 -59.29 -31.90 6.25
CA ASP A 287 -58.01 -32.47 6.67
C ASP A 287 -56.89 -32.11 5.69
N PHE A 288 -55.67 -32.02 6.22
CA PHE A 288 -54.52 -31.44 5.49
C PHE A 288 -54.13 -32.23 4.24
N ASP A 289 -54.47 -33.52 4.15
CA ASP A 289 -54.18 -34.37 2.99
C ASP A 289 -55.31 -34.35 1.94
N ALA A 290 -56.47 -33.72 2.23
CA ALA A 290 -57.61 -33.64 1.31
C ALA A 290 -57.23 -33.13 -0.09
N PRO A 291 -56.40 -32.08 -0.27
CA PRO A 291 -55.98 -31.64 -1.60
C PRO A 291 -55.26 -32.75 -2.39
N THR A 292 -54.39 -33.51 -1.73
CA THR A 292 -53.61 -34.60 -2.37
C THR A 292 -54.43 -35.86 -2.59
N ARG A 293 -55.34 -36.19 -1.66
CA ARG A 293 -56.16 -37.41 -1.69
C ARG A 293 -57.32 -37.29 -2.67
N GLU A 294 -57.94 -36.11 -2.75
CA GLU A 294 -59.11 -35.86 -3.59
C GLU A 294 -58.75 -35.32 -4.97
N HIS A 295 -57.47 -34.97 -5.20
CA HIS A 295 -57.01 -34.29 -6.41
C HIS A 295 -57.82 -33.01 -6.71
N ALA A 296 -58.19 -32.28 -5.66
CA ALA A 296 -58.98 -31.06 -5.68
C ALA A 296 -58.27 -29.91 -4.95
N GLN A 297 -58.74 -28.68 -5.10
CA GLN A 297 -58.09 -27.50 -4.50
C GLN A 297 -58.96 -26.85 -3.42
N GLN A 298 -58.31 -26.30 -2.40
CA GLN A 298 -58.93 -25.33 -1.51
C GLN A 298 -59.28 -24.03 -2.26
N LEU A 299 -60.10 -23.17 -1.65
CA LEU A 299 -60.39 -21.86 -2.22
C LEU A 299 -59.11 -21.02 -2.37
N LEU A 300 -59.11 -20.13 -3.36
CA LEU A 300 -57.93 -19.34 -3.74
C LEU A 300 -57.36 -18.51 -2.57
N ASP A 301 -58.21 -18.01 -1.67
CA ASP A 301 -57.76 -17.20 -0.53
C ASP A 301 -57.01 -18.03 0.52
N ASP A 302 -57.55 -19.19 0.90
CA ASP A 302 -56.85 -20.11 1.82
C ASP A 302 -55.56 -20.64 1.18
N LYS A 303 -55.61 -20.96 -0.14
CA LYS A 303 -54.43 -21.36 -0.92
C LYS A 303 -53.31 -20.32 -0.89
N LYS A 304 -53.65 -19.04 -1.09
CA LYS A 304 -52.68 -17.95 -1.04
C LYS A 304 -52.13 -17.74 0.37
N GLN A 305 -52.95 -17.92 1.40
CA GLN A 305 -52.49 -17.84 2.80
C GLN A 305 -51.50 -18.97 3.13
N ASP A 306 -51.81 -20.20 2.73
CA ASP A 306 -50.92 -21.35 2.92
C ASP A 306 -49.59 -21.16 2.19
N GLU A 307 -49.65 -20.72 0.93
CA GLU A 307 -48.45 -20.47 0.14
C GLU A 307 -47.57 -19.36 0.75
N ALA A 308 -48.18 -18.29 1.31
CA ALA A 308 -47.45 -17.24 2.01
C ALA A 308 -46.82 -17.74 3.33
N LEU A 309 -47.56 -18.54 4.12
CA LEU A 309 -47.04 -19.16 5.33
C LEU A 309 -45.84 -20.06 5.01
N LEU A 310 -45.94 -20.86 3.95
CA LEU A 310 -44.87 -21.76 3.54
C LEU A 310 -43.68 -21.04 2.90
N GLU A 311 -43.88 -19.89 2.26
CA GLU A 311 -42.81 -18.98 1.84
C GLU A 311 -42.00 -18.49 3.07
N ASP A 312 -42.69 -18.11 4.15
CA ASP A 312 -42.04 -17.68 5.40
C ASP A 312 -41.34 -18.86 6.11
N VAL A 313 -41.97 -20.03 6.18
CA VAL A 313 -41.35 -21.26 6.72
C VAL A 313 -40.11 -21.64 5.92
N TRP A 314 -40.18 -21.60 4.58
CA TRP A 314 -39.04 -21.82 3.69
C TRP A 314 -37.89 -20.85 4.00
N THR A 315 -38.20 -19.58 4.21
CA THR A 315 -37.23 -18.54 4.55
C THR A 315 -36.54 -18.81 5.88
N LEU A 316 -37.29 -19.21 6.91
CA LEU A 316 -36.74 -19.59 8.22
C LEU A 316 -35.87 -20.86 8.15
N LEU A 317 -36.28 -21.86 7.37
CA LEU A 317 -35.50 -23.09 7.20
C LEU A 317 -34.15 -22.84 6.52
N ARG A 318 -34.10 -21.97 5.51
CA ARG A 318 -32.83 -21.55 4.87
C ARG A 318 -31.91 -20.76 5.80
N ALA A 319 -32.45 -20.20 6.88
CA ALA A 319 -31.69 -19.48 7.90
C ALA A 319 -31.29 -20.36 9.10
N GLY A 320 -31.54 -21.68 9.04
CA GLY A 320 -31.28 -22.59 10.16
C GLY A 320 -32.22 -22.40 11.36
N ARG A 321 -33.25 -21.54 11.25
CA ARG A 321 -34.19 -21.17 12.33
C ARG A 321 -35.36 -22.16 12.39
N LEU A 322 -35.06 -23.45 12.51
CA LEU A 322 -36.04 -24.54 12.52
C LEU A 322 -37.10 -24.37 13.62
N GLU A 323 -36.66 -23.97 14.81
CA GLU A 323 -37.53 -23.76 15.98
C GLU A 323 -38.58 -22.68 15.73
N GLU A 324 -38.18 -21.57 15.10
CA GLU A 324 -39.11 -20.50 14.72
C GLU A 324 -40.05 -20.91 13.60
N ALA A 325 -39.59 -21.70 12.63
CA ALA A 325 -40.45 -22.26 11.60
C ALA A 325 -41.55 -23.15 12.20
N CYS A 326 -41.19 -24.00 13.16
CA CYS A 326 -42.16 -24.83 13.89
C CYS A 326 -43.15 -23.98 14.70
N ASN A 327 -42.67 -22.95 15.39
CA ASN A 327 -43.52 -22.05 16.16
C ASN A 327 -44.47 -21.23 15.27
N LEU A 328 -44.03 -20.84 14.07
CA LEU A 328 -44.86 -20.18 13.07
C LEU A 328 -45.98 -21.10 12.56
N CYS A 329 -45.68 -22.37 12.29
CA CYS A 329 -46.69 -23.36 11.93
C CYS A 329 -47.72 -23.55 13.06
N ARG A 330 -47.28 -23.61 14.32
CA ARG A 330 -48.18 -23.75 15.48
C ARG A 330 -49.08 -22.53 15.66
N SER A 331 -48.53 -21.33 15.55
CA SER A 331 -49.30 -20.08 15.72
C SER A 331 -50.33 -19.87 14.61
N ALA A 332 -50.04 -20.34 13.39
CA ALA A 332 -50.98 -20.37 12.27
C ALA A 332 -52.11 -21.43 12.40
N GLY A 333 -52.11 -22.22 13.48
CA GLY A 333 -53.07 -23.30 13.69
C GLY A 333 -52.76 -24.57 12.90
N GLN A 334 -51.50 -24.75 12.46
CA GLN A 334 -51.04 -25.88 11.66
C GLN A 334 -49.95 -26.72 12.36
N PRO A 335 -50.21 -27.26 13.58
CA PRO A 335 -49.22 -27.98 14.36
C PRO A 335 -48.72 -29.26 13.69
N TRP A 336 -49.48 -29.85 12.76
CA TRP A 336 -49.05 -31.03 12.00
C TRP A 336 -47.83 -30.73 11.12
N ARG A 337 -47.72 -29.51 10.57
CA ARG A 337 -46.53 -29.08 9.81
C ARG A 337 -45.31 -28.95 10.71
N ALA A 338 -45.48 -28.49 11.96
CA ALA A 338 -44.39 -28.48 12.93
C ALA A 338 -43.92 -29.91 13.27
N ALA A 339 -44.86 -30.83 13.49
CA ALA A 339 -44.56 -32.23 13.77
C ALA A 339 -43.86 -32.93 12.58
N SER A 340 -44.22 -32.61 11.34
CA SER A 340 -43.56 -33.17 10.16
C SER A 340 -42.15 -32.61 9.92
N LEU A 341 -41.86 -31.38 10.39
CA LEU A 341 -40.54 -30.77 10.30
C LEU A 341 -39.55 -31.26 11.36
N CYS A 342 -40.05 -31.70 12.52
CA CYS A 342 -39.29 -32.16 13.68
C CYS A 342 -39.79 -33.55 14.16
N PRO A 343 -39.36 -34.64 13.51
CA PRO A 343 -39.93 -35.98 13.73
C PRO A 343 -39.61 -36.62 15.09
N PHE A 344 -38.60 -36.14 15.82
CA PHE A 344 -38.12 -36.76 17.08
C PHE A 344 -38.23 -35.81 18.29
N GLY A 345 -39.33 -35.06 18.36
CA GLY A 345 -39.45 -33.93 19.28
C GLY A 345 -38.69 -32.72 18.76
N ASP A 346 -38.88 -31.55 19.37
CA ASP A 346 -38.34 -30.24 18.93
C ASP A 346 -36.80 -30.12 18.86
N SER A 347 -36.08 -31.25 18.86
CA SER A 347 -34.63 -31.34 18.68
C SER A 347 -34.23 -31.17 17.21
N ASN A 348 -33.32 -30.22 16.95
CA ASN A 348 -32.64 -30.11 15.66
C ASN A 348 -31.69 -31.29 15.47
N LEU A 349 -31.62 -31.85 14.27
CA LEU A 349 -30.81 -33.04 13.95
C LEU A 349 -29.71 -32.74 12.93
N LEU A 350 -29.39 -31.47 12.70
CA LEU A 350 -28.22 -31.11 11.93
C LEU A 350 -26.99 -31.79 12.58
N PRO A 351 -26.11 -32.46 11.81
CA PRO A 351 -25.01 -33.25 12.35
C PRO A 351 -23.82 -32.34 12.73
N SER A 352 -24.04 -31.40 13.65
CA SER A 352 -23.02 -30.50 14.20
C SER A 352 -22.83 -30.72 15.69
N LEU A 353 -21.62 -30.44 16.20
CA LEU A 353 -21.31 -30.57 17.62
C LEU A 353 -22.11 -29.57 18.47
N GLU A 354 -22.23 -28.31 18.04
CA GLU A 354 -23.07 -27.30 18.71
C GLU A 354 -24.51 -27.77 18.94
N VAL A 355 -25.11 -28.44 17.95
CA VAL A 355 -26.48 -28.96 18.05
C VAL A 355 -26.53 -30.18 18.97
N LEU A 356 -25.52 -31.04 18.92
CA LEU A 356 -25.40 -32.17 19.84
C LEU A 356 -25.27 -31.69 21.30
N GLU A 357 -24.49 -30.64 21.55
CA GLU A 357 -24.35 -30.01 22.86
C GLU A 357 -25.66 -29.37 23.34
N LYS A 358 -26.35 -28.61 22.47
CA LYS A 358 -27.66 -28.00 22.78
C LYS A 358 -28.70 -29.07 23.13
N ASN A 359 -28.73 -30.18 22.39
CA ASN A 359 -29.67 -31.28 22.63
C ASN A 359 -29.30 -32.13 23.85
N GLY A 360 -28.02 -32.16 24.22
CA GLY A 360 -27.49 -33.03 25.27
C GLY A 360 -27.76 -34.51 24.98
N LYS A 361 -27.92 -35.31 26.05
CA LYS A 361 -28.21 -36.75 25.93
C LYS A 361 -29.66 -36.97 25.48
N ASN A 362 -29.88 -37.12 24.18
CA ASN A 362 -31.22 -37.36 23.62
C ASN A 362 -31.73 -38.79 23.91
N ARG A 363 -32.15 -39.02 25.16
CA ARG A 363 -32.68 -40.30 25.65
C ARG A 363 -33.96 -40.72 24.93
N MET A 364 -34.74 -39.76 24.45
CA MET A 364 -35.98 -40.01 23.69
C MET A 364 -35.66 -40.64 22.32
N LEU A 365 -34.71 -40.07 21.58
CA LEU A 365 -34.25 -40.67 20.33
C LEU A 365 -33.65 -42.06 20.59
N GLN A 366 -32.84 -42.19 21.64
CA GLN A 366 -32.26 -43.48 22.01
C GLN A 366 -33.33 -44.54 22.31
N SER A 367 -34.41 -44.21 23.05
CA SER A 367 -35.49 -45.15 23.31
C SER A 367 -36.25 -45.55 22.03
N ILE A 368 -36.52 -44.59 21.14
CA ILE A 368 -37.20 -44.87 19.86
C ILE A 368 -36.37 -45.82 19.01
N GLU A 369 -35.06 -45.62 18.95
CA GLU A 369 -34.14 -46.43 18.15
C GLU A 369 -33.83 -47.79 18.77
N LEU A 370 -33.87 -47.91 20.10
CA LEU A 370 -33.82 -49.21 20.79
C LEU A 370 -35.05 -50.07 20.46
N GLU A 371 -36.23 -49.48 20.36
CA GLU A 371 -37.47 -50.20 20.05
C GLU A 371 -37.61 -50.52 18.55
N SER A 372 -37.24 -49.60 17.66
CA SER A 372 -37.50 -49.69 16.22
C SER A 372 -36.27 -50.00 15.36
N GLY A 373 -35.08 -50.04 15.96
CA GLY A 373 -33.80 -50.16 15.27
C GLY A 373 -33.20 -48.79 14.90
N ILE A 374 -31.86 -48.70 14.96
CA ILE A 374 -31.12 -47.46 14.67
C ILE A 374 -31.45 -46.91 13.27
N GLY A 375 -31.79 -45.62 13.22
CA GLY A 375 -32.11 -44.93 11.97
C GLY A 375 -33.39 -45.39 11.24
N HIS A 376 -34.16 -46.33 11.79
CA HIS A 376 -35.35 -46.86 11.10
C HIS A 376 -36.44 -45.80 10.91
N GLN A 377 -36.80 -45.09 11.97
CA GLN A 377 -37.79 -44.00 11.90
C GLN A 377 -37.27 -42.81 11.09
N TRP A 378 -35.96 -42.54 11.14
CA TRP A 378 -35.32 -41.46 10.37
C TRP A 378 -35.54 -41.68 8.87
N TYR A 379 -35.22 -42.89 8.42
CA TYR A 379 -35.48 -43.34 7.05
C TYR A 379 -36.95 -43.13 6.67
N LEU A 380 -37.88 -43.59 7.51
CA LEU A 380 -39.32 -43.58 7.17
C LEU A 380 -39.83 -42.15 7.01
N TRP A 381 -39.37 -41.25 7.88
CA TRP A 381 -39.65 -39.83 7.79
C TRP A 381 -39.09 -39.19 6.52
N LYS A 382 -37.83 -39.47 6.17
CA LYS A 382 -37.20 -38.99 4.92
C LYS A 382 -37.98 -39.47 3.68
N TRP A 383 -38.34 -40.75 3.66
CA TRP A 383 -39.15 -41.35 2.59
C TRP A 383 -40.55 -40.72 2.49
N ALA A 384 -41.24 -40.55 3.62
CA ALA A 384 -42.55 -39.91 3.65
C ALA A 384 -42.47 -38.46 3.13
N SER A 385 -41.43 -37.72 3.53
CA SER A 385 -41.16 -36.36 3.08
C SER A 385 -40.87 -36.30 1.57
N TYR A 386 -40.15 -37.29 1.03
CA TYR A 386 -39.94 -37.43 -0.42
C TYR A 386 -41.27 -37.63 -1.17
N CYS A 387 -42.08 -38.60 -0.73
CA CYS A 387 -43.40 -38.85 -1.33
C CYS A 387 -44.31 -37.61 -1.26
N ALA A 388 -44.30 -36.89 -0.13
CA ALA A 388 -45.03 -35.64 0.02
C ALA A 388 -44.54 -34.59 -0.98
N SER A 389 -43.22 -34.39 -1.09
CA SER A 389 -42.64 -33.39 -2.00
C SER A 389 -43.01 -33.62 -3.47
N GLU A 390 -43.02 -34.89 -3.93
CA GLU A 390 -43.38 -35.24 -5.31
C GLU A 390 -44.89 -35.05 -5.55
N LYS A 391 -45.75 -35.55 -4.65
CA LYS A 391 -47.22 -35.45 -4.81
C LYS A 391 -47.71 -34.00 -4.76
N ILE A 392 -47.15 -33.18 -3.88
CA ILE A 392 -47.55 -31.78 -3.76
C ILE A 392 -47.11 -30.98 -4.98
N ALA A 393 -45.96 -31.33 -5.59
CA ALA A 393 -45.49 -30.67 -6.80
C ALA A 393 -46.39 -30.90 -8.03
N GLU A 394 -47.25 -31.92 -8.02
CA GLU A 394 -48.26 -32.16 -9.07
C GLU A 394 -49.44 -31.20 -8.97
N GLN A 395 -49.62 -30.54 -7.83
CA GLN A 395 -50.68 -29.55 -7.62
C GLN A 395 -50.23 -28.17 -8.10
N ASP A 396 -51.15 -27.47 -8.76
CA ASP A 396 -50.94 -26.05 -9.08
C ASP A 396 -50.88 -25.25 -7.76
N GLY A 397 -49.81 -24.49 -7.54
CA GLY A 397 -49.66 -23.57 -6.40
C GLY A 397 -49.20 -24.15 -5.05
N GLY A 398 -48.40 -25.22 -5.03
CA GLY A 398 -47.74 -25.76 -3.83
C GLY A 398 -46.20 -25.72 -3.87
N LYS A 399 -45.61 -24.69 -4.48
CA LYS A 399 -44.15 -24.66 -4.74
C LYS A 399 -43.33 -24.61 -3.46
N TYR A 400 -43.70 -23.79 -2.47
CA TYR A 400 -42.95 -23.70 -1.22
C TYR A 400 -43.22 -24.89 -0.32
N GLU A 401 -44.44 -25.44 -0.32
CA GLU A 401 -44.73 -26.68 0.41
C GLU A 401 -43.87 -27.84 -0.08
N SER A 402 -43.83 -28.04 -1.41
CA SER A 402 -42.99 -29.06 -2.03
C SER A 402 -41.51 -28.84 -1.67
N ALA A 403 -41.03 -27.59 -1.72
CA ALA A 403 -39.65 -27.25 -1.37
C ALA A 403 -39.32 -27.49 0.12
N VAL A 404 -40.25 -27.15 1.04
CA VAL A 404 -40.10 -27.38 2.48
C VAL A 404 -39.90 -28.87 2.77
N TYR A 405 -40.75 -29.75 2.21
CA TYR A 405 -40.58 -31.19 2.37
C TYR A 405 -39.36 -31.74 1.60
N ALA A 406 -39.08 -31.21 0.41
CA ALA A 406 -37.90 -31.55 -0.38
C ALA A 406 -36.59 -31.26 0.37
N SER A 407 -36.55 -30.16 1.15
CA SER A 407 -35.39 -29.78 1.96
C SER A 407 -35.08 -30.77 3.09
N LYS A 408 -36.11 -31.49 3.56
CA LYS A 408 -35.96 -32.51 4.59
C LYS A 408 -35.50 -33.83 4.01
N CYS A 409 -35.75 -34.12 2.74
CA CYS A 409 -35.40 -35.39 2.09
C CYS A 409 -34.36 -35.24 0.96
N SER A 410 -33.71 -34.09 0.82
CA SER A 410 -32.67 -33.84 -0.20
C SER A 410 -33.14 -34.02 -1.65
N ASN A 411 -34.42 -33.79 -1.94
CA ASN A 411 -35.00 -33.88 -3.28
C ASN A 411 -34.71 -32.60 -4.10
N LEU A 412 -33.48 -32.51 -4.64
CA LEU A 412 -32.99 -31.34 -5.38
C LEU A 412 -33.87 -30.92 -6.55
N LYS A 413 -34.49 -31.88 -7.26
CA LYS A 413 -35.43 -31.62 -8.36
C LYS A 413 -36.56 -30.66 -7.96
N ARG A 414 -37.03 -30.76 -6.71
CA ARG A 414 -38.12 -29.93 -6.19
C ARG A 414 -37.62 -28.70 -5.42
N LEU A 415 -36.38 -28.74 -4.96
CA LEU A 415 -35.76 -27.66 -4.19
C LEU A 415 -35.21 -26.52 -5.05
N LEU A 416 -34.50 -26.85 -6.14
CA LEU A 416 -33.83 -25.86 -6.99
C LEU A 416 -34.77 -24.83 -7.65
N PRO A 417 -36.01 -25.17 -8.08
CA PRO A 417 -36.90 -24.20 -8.72
C PRO A 417 -37.32 -23.00 -7.85
N VAL A 418 -37.27 -23.13 -6.51
CA VAL A 418 -37.56 -22.01 -5.59
C VAL A 418 -36.31 -21.23 -5.18
N CYS A 419 -35.12 -21.69 -5.60
CA CYS A 419 -33.83 -21.07 -5.29
C CYS A 419 -33.48 -20.01 -6.35
N THR A 420 -33.89 -18.77 -6.12
CA THR A 420 -33.69 -17.66 -7.09
C THR A 420 -32.35 -16.93 -6.92
N GLU A 421 -31.64 -17.17 -5.82
CA GLU A 421 -30.38 -16.52 -5.45
C GLU A 421 -29.26 -17.56 -5.35
N TRP A 422 -28.01 -17.13 -5.54
CA TRP A 422 -26.86 -18.03 -5.55
C TRP A 422 -26.70 -18.75 -4.21
N GLU A 423 -26.83 -18.04 -3.10
CA GLU A 423 -26.75 -18.57 -1.73
C GLU A 423 -27.79 -19.66 -1.50
N SER A 424 -29.02 -19.43 -2.00
CA SER A 424 -30.13 -20.39 -1.85
C SER A 424 -29.88 -21.69 -2.62
N ALA A 425 -29.35 -21.58 -3.85
CA ALA A 425 -29.05 -22.75 -4.68
C ALA A 425 -27.81 -23.50 -4.16
N CYS A 426 -26.77 -22.77 -3.73
CA CYS A 426 -25.59 -23.36 -3.12
C CYS A 426 -25.93 -24.09 -1.81
N TRP A 427 -26.75 -23.48 -0.95
CA TRP A 427 -27.23 -24.09 0.29
C TRP A 427 -28.03 -25.35 0.00
N ALA A 428 -28.96 -25.28 -0.96
CA ALA A 428 -29.78 -26.42 -1.36
C ALA A 428 -28.91 -27.62 -1.78
N MET A 429 -27.88 -27.38 -2.61
CA MET A 429 -26.98 -28.45 -3.08
C MET A 429 -26.05 -28.97 -1.99
N ALA A 430 -25.40 -28.08 -1.22
CA ALA A 430 -24.45 -28.48 -0.17
C ALA A 430 -25.17 -29.23 0.96
N LYS A 431 -26.31 -28.72 1.41
CA LYS A 431 -27.14 -29.37 2.43
C LYS A 431 -27.69 -30.70 1.94
N SER A 432 -28.20 -30.78 0.71
CA SER A 432 -28.74 -32.03 0.16
C SER A 432 -27.65 -33.11 0.05
N TRP A 433 -26.45 -32.71 -0.38
CA TRP A 433 -25.32 -33.62 -0.47
C TRP A 433 -24.91 -34.14 0.90
N LEU A 434 -24.73 -33.25 1.89
CA LEU A 434 -24.39 -33.62 3.27
C LEU A 434 -25.43 -34.60 3.86
N ASP A 435 -26.71 -34.25 3.75
CA ASP A 435 -27.82 -35.08 4.24
C ASP A 435 -27.82 -36.48 3.60
N VAL A 436 -27.50 -36.59 2.30
CA VAL A 436 -27.44 -37.89 1.61
C VAL A 436 -26.21 -38.70 2.05
N GLN A 437 -25.06 -38.08 2.28
CA GLN A 437 -23.88 -38.79 2.81
C GLN A 437 -24.15 -39.35 4.22
N VAL A 438 -24.80 -38.56 5.07
CA VAL A 438 -25.26 -38.99 6.39
C VAL A 438 -26.26 -40.14 6.27
N ASP A 439 -27.24 -40.05 5.38
CA ASP A 439 -28.22 -41.11 5.16
C ASP A 439 -27.55 -42.43 4.68
N ILE A 440 -26.52 -42.36 3.83
CA ILE A 440 -25.71 -43.52 3.42
C ILE A 440 -24.95 -44.09 4.62
N ARG A 441 -24.33 -43.25 5.46
CA ARG A 441 -23.60 -43.70 6.64
C ARG A 441 -24.50 -44.41 7.65
N ILE A 442 -25.67 -43.84 7.95
CA ILE A 442 -26.66 -44.46 8.86
C ILE A 442 -27.18 -45.77 8.27
N ALA A 443 -27.40 -45.85 6.95
CA ALA A 443 -27.83 -47.08 6.30
C ALA A 443 -26.81 -48.23 6.43
N ARG A 444 -25.50 -47.91 6.44
CA ARG A 444 -24.42 -48.89 6.66
C ARG A 444 -24.46 -49.50 8.07
N LEU A 445 -24.68 -48.69 9.11
CA LEU A 445 -24.80 -49.18 10.48
C LEU A 445 -25.93 -50.20 10.69
N ARG A 446 -27.06 -50.01 10.00
CA ARG A 446 -28.25 -50.86 10.17
C ARG A 446 -28.09 -52.26 9.58
N ARG A 447 -27.30 -52.44 8.51
CA ARG A 447 -27.33 -53.67 7.69
C ARG A 447 -26.19 -54.67 7.94
N GLY A 448 -25.19 -54.34 8.77
CA GLY A 448 -24.03 -55.21 8.99
C GLY A 448 -23.16 -55.36 7.73
N GLU A 449 -21.95 -55.92 7.88
CA GLU A 449 -20.90 -55.99 6.84
C GLU A 449 -21.15 -56.98 5.68
N ASP A 450 -22.29 -57.66 5.61
CA ASP A 450 -22.52 -58.70 4.59
C ASP A 450 -23.17 -58.19 3.27
N GLY A 451 -22.36 -58.16 2.21
CA GLY A 451 -22.69 -58.67 0.86
C GLY A 451 -23.59 -57.87 -0.10
N GLN A 452 -24.40 -56.89 0.35
CA GLN A 452 -25.21 -56.02 -0.55
C GLN A 452 -24.57 -54.66 -0.88
N PHE A 453 -23.29 -54.48 -0.52
CA PHE A 453 -22.52 -53.24 -0.70
C PHE A 453 -22.30 -52.86 -2.17
N ASN A 454 -22.23 -53.85 -3.07
CA ASN A 454 -21.91 -53.63 -4.48
C ASN A 454 -22.89 -52.66 -5.17
N ASN A 455 -24.18 -52.65 -4.80
CA ASN A 455 -25.17 -51.80 -5.49
C ASN A 455 -25.06 -50.29 -5.19
N PHE A 456 -24.54 -49.88 -4.03
CA PHE A 456 -24.45 -48.46 -3.67
C PHE A 456 -23.16 -47.82 -4.20
N GLU A 457 -22.01 -48.50 -4.08
CA GLU A 457 -20.75 -48.02 -4.68
C GLU A 457 -20.78 -48.08 -6.21
N GLU A 458 -21.40 -49.12 -6.80
CA GLU A 458 -21.58 -49.22 -8.25
C GLU A 458 -22.58 -48.18 -8.79
N ALA A 459 -23.55 -47.72 -7.99
CA ALA A 459 -24.44 -46.61 -8.33
C ALA A 459 -23.78 -45.23 -8.20
N ILE A 460 -22.87 -45.04 -7.24
CA ILE A 460 -22.09 -43.81 -7.07
C ILE A 460 -21.02 -43.67 -8.17
N GLY A 461 -20.49 -44.79 -8.69
CA GLY A 461 -19.46 -44.83 -9.73
C GLY A 461 -19.94 -44.78 -11.19
N ARG A 462 -21.25 -44.85 -11.47
CA ARG A 462 -21.78 -44.83 -12.85
C ARG A 462 -22.03 -43.40 -13.34
N SER A 463 -21.43 -43.03 -14.48
CA SER A 463 -21.67 -41.75 -15.17
C SER A 463 -23.15 -41.59 -15.58
N PRO A 464 -23.70 -40.37 -15.52
CA PRO A 464 -25.08 -40.07 -15.92
C PRO A 464 -25.20 -40.11 -17.45
N GLY A 465 -25.30 -41.30 -18.03
CA GLY A 465 -25.39 -41.45 -19.49
C GLY A 465 -25.57 -42.89 -20.00
N GLN A 466 -25.30 -43.92 -19.20
CA GLN A 466 -25.65 -45.29 -19.58
C GLN A 466 -27.10 -45.56 -19.20
N GLY A 467 -27.99 -45.32 -20.17
CA GLY A 467 -29.37 -45.76 -20.10
C GLY A 467 -29.44 -47.27 -20.06
N ASP A 468 -29.82 -47.82 -18.92
CA ASP A 468 -30.51 -49.11 -18.87
C ASP A 468 -31.57 -49.08 -17.79
N ARG A 469 -32.74 -49.63 -18.15
CA ARG A 469 -33.97 -49.70 -17.36
C ARG A 469 -33.77 -50.59 -16.13
N VAL A 470 -33.17 -50.05 -15.07
CA VAL A 470 -33.31 -50.64 -13.73
C VAL A 470 -34.65 -50.16 -13.15
N SER A 471 -35.50 -51.11 -12.77
CA SER A 471 -36.78 -50.90 -12.11
C SER A 471 -36.65 -49.84 -11.02
N GLN A 472 -37.49 -48.79 -11.03
CA GLN A 472 -37.46 -47.79 -9.97
C GLN A 472 -37.55 -48.49 -8.61
N PRO A 473 -36.58 -48.27 -7.70
CA PRO A 473 -36.60 -48.92 -6.40
C PRO A 473 -37.93 -48.59 -5.69
N SER A 474 -38.78 -49.59 -5.47
CA SER A 474 -40.13 -49.37 -4.97
C SER A 474 -40.19 -49.66 -3.48
N GLY A 475 -40.38 -48.63 -2.65
CA GLY A 475 -40.72 -48.77 -1.23
C GLY A 475 -39.70 -48.21 -0.23
N PRO A 476 -40.03 -48.29 1.08
CA PRO A 476 -39.26 -47.71 2.17
C PRO A 476 -38.05 -48.58 2.60
N ASN A 477 -37.41 -49.33 1.71
CA ASN A 477 -36.14 -50.00 2.02
C ASN A 477 -34.99 -49.62 1.07
N SER A 478 -35.24 -48.68 0.16
CA SER A 478 -34.31 -48.28 -0.91
C SER A 478 -33.81 -46.84 -0.80
N TRP A 479 -34.19 -46.07 0.22
CA TRP A 479 -33.57 -44.77 0.54
C TRP A 479 -32.08 -44.98 0.86
N PRO A 480 -31.20 -44.05 0.46
CA PRO A 480 -31.48 -42.80 -0.28
C PRO A 480 -31.38 -42.91 -1.83
N LEU A 481 -31.54 -44.10 -2.44
CA LEU A 481 -31.31 -44.32 -3.89
C LEU A 481 -32.13 -43.39 -4.81
N HIS A 482 -33.34 -42.99 -4.40
CA HIS A 482 -34.22 -42.12 -5.22
C HIS A 482 -33.69 -40.70 -5.43
N VAL A 483 -32.89 -40.21 -4.48
CA VAL A 483 -32.33 -38.86 -4.51
C VAL A 483 -30.84 -38.87 -4.85
N LEU A 484 -30.20 -40.04 -4.85
CA LEU A 484 -28.77 -40.21 -5.11
C LEU A 484 -28.37 -39.67 -6.49
N ASN A 485 -29.11 -40.02 -7.54
CA ASN A 485 -28.85 -39.56 -8.92
C ASN A 485 -29.01 -38.04 -9.10
N GLN A 486 -29.65 -37.35 -8.14
CA GLN A 486 -29.81 -35.90 -8.18
C GLN A 486 -28.60 -35.18 -7.57
N GLN A 487 -27.87 -35.84 -6.68
CA GLN A 487 -26.78 -35.22 -5.92
C GLN A 487 -25.56 -34.94 -6.80
N PRO A 488 -24.77 -33.90 -6.48
CA PRO A 488 -23.42 -33.77 -7.03
C PRO A 488 -22.53 -34.92 -6.54
N THR A 489 -21.55 -35.32 -7.34
CA THR A 489 -20.59 -36.37 -6.97
C THR A 489 -19.53 -35.87 -6.01
N ASN A 490 -19.14 -34.61 -6.13
CA ASN A 490 -18.15 -33.93 -5.31
C ASN A 490 -18.40 -32.42 -5.34
N LEU A 491 -17.61 -31.65 -4.60
CA LEU A 491 -17.76 -30.19 -4.55
C LEU A 491 -17.55 -29.51 -5.91
N SER A 492 -16.62 -30.01 -6.74
CA SER A 492 -16.39 -29.49 -8.09
C SER A 492 -17.64 -29.65 -8.98
N SER A 493 -18.30 -30.82 -8.94
CA SER A 493 -19.52 -31.06 -9.71
C SER A 493 -20.73 -30.30 -9.14
N LEU A 494 -20.76 -30.01 -7.84
CA LEU A 494 -21.74 -29.08 -7.25
C LEU A 494 -21.61 -27.69 -7.88
N LEU A 495 -20.40 -27.15 -7.89
CA LEU A 495 -20.11 -25.83 -8.46
C LEU A 495 -20.36 -25.79 -9.98
N GLN A 496 -20.01 -26.86 -10.70
CA GLN A 496 -20.34 -26.99 -12.11
C GLN A 496 -21.85 -26.98 -12.35
N LYS A 497 -22.64 -27.68 -11.53
CA LYS A 497 -24.11 -27.66 -11.60
C LYS A 497 -24.68 -26.26 -11.37
N LEU A 498 -24.08 -25.43 -10.50
CA LEU A 498 -24.48 -24.03 -10.34
C LEU A 498 -24.21 -23.18 -11.61
N HIS A 499 -23.14 -23.48 -12.35
CA HIS A 499 -22.77 -22.78 -13.57
C HIS A 499 -23.60 -23.16 -14.79
N SER A 500 -23.94 -24.44 -14.98
CA SER A 500 -24.41 -24.93 -16.28
C SER A 500 -25.67 -25.80 -16.24
N SER A 501 -26.34 -25.94 -15.10
CA SER A 501 -27.56 -26.76 -15.03
C SER A 501 -28.81 -25.98 -15.44
N ASP A 502 -29.57 -26.54 -16.39
CA ASP A 502 -30.90 -26.03 -16.78
C ASP A 502 -31.93 -26.05 -15.64
N THR A 503 -31.67 -26.80 -14.57
CA THR A 503 -32.56 -26.90 -13.40
C THR A 503 -32.40 -25.73 -12.43
N VAL A 504 -31.37 -24.90 -12.60
CA VAL A 504 -31.06 -23.76 -11.74
C VAL A 504 -31.57 -22.48 -12.39
N HIS A 505 -32.03 -21.54 -11.58
CA HIS A 505 -32.54 -20.25 -12.05
C HIS A 505 -31.42 -19.42 -12.75
N GLU A 506 -31.73 -18.79 -13.89
CA GLU A 506 -30.75 -18.04 -14.71
C GLU A 506 -29.98 -16.96 -13.92
N ALA A 507 -30.61 -16.37 -12.89
CA ALA A 507 -29.94 -15.41 -12.01
C ALA A 507 -28.75 -15.99 -11.25
N VAL A 508 -28.80 -17.27 -10.88
CA VAL A 508 -27.70 -17.97 -10.19
C VAL A 508 -26.53 -18.15 -11.14
N THR A 509 -26.78 -18.63 -12.36
CA THR A 509 -25.73 -18.79 -13.39
C THR A 509 -25.02 -17.47 -13.70
N ARG A 510 -25.78 -16.36 -13.69
CA ARG A 510 -25.20 -15.02 -13.83
C ARG A 510 -24.35 -14.63 -12.63
N ALA A 511 -24.84 -14.87 -11.42
CA ALA A 511 -24.13 -14.57 -10.17
C ALA A 511 -22.83 -15.36 -10.03
N CYS A 512 -22.74 -16.60 -10.56
CA CYS A 512 -21.49 -17.36 -10.57
C CYS A 512 -20.36 -16.67 -11.37
N LYS A 513 -20.67 -15.67 -12.20
CA LYS A 513 -19.66 -14.87 -12.93
C LYS A 513 -19.22 -13.63 -12.15
N ASP A 514 -19.89 -13.27 -11.06
CA ASP A 514 -19.51 -12.14 -10.22
C ASP A 514 -18.18 -12.44 -9.50
N GLN A 515 -17.28 -11.46 -9.41
CA GLN A 515 -15.93 -11.64 -8.87
C GLN A 515 -15.93 -12.26 -7.46
N GLN A 516 -16.82 -11.78 -6.58
CA GLN A 516 -16.90 -12.29 -5.22
C GLN A 516 -17.35 -13.74 -5.15
N ARG A 517 -18.27 -14.17 -6.02
CA ARG A 517 -18.69 -15.59 -6.08
C ARG A 517 -17.60 -16.49 -6.60
N GLN A 518 -16.80 -16.01 -7.55
CA GLN A 518 -15.61 -16.73 -7.99
C GLN A 518 -14.61 -16.91 -6.83
N ILE A 519 -14.42 -15.88 -6.01
CA ILE A 519 -13.57 -15.97 -4.81
C ILE A 519 -14.12 -17.03 -3.84
N GLU A 520 -15.39 -16.95 -3.48
CA GLU A 520 -16.03 -17.89 -2.54
C GLU A 520 -15.96 -19.34 -3.04
N MET A 521 -16.25 -19.55 -4.32
CA MET A 521 -16.19 -20.87 -4.95
C MET A 521 -14.78 -21.48 -4.94
N ASN A 522 -13.75 -20.67 -5.21
CA ASN A 522 -12.36 -21.13 -5.13
C ASN A 522 -11.92 -21.41 -3.69
N LEU A 523 -12.34 -20.59 -2.73
CA LEU A 523 -12.10 -20.84 -1.30
C LEU A 523 -12.75 -22.15 -0.84
N MET A 524 -13.97 -22.43 -1.28
CA MET A 524 -14.67 -23.69 -1.00
C MET A 524 -13.92 -24.90 -1.58
N LEU A 525 -13.35 -24.79 -2.79
CA LEU A 525 -12.55 -25.86 -3.41
C LEU A 525 -11.16 -26.02 -2.81
N GLY A 526 -10.65 -25.01 -2.11
CA GLY A 526 -9.26 -24.96 -1.65
C GLY A 526 -8.25 -24.68 -2.76
N ASP A 527 -8.68 -24.22 -3.95
CA ASP A 527 -7.78 -23.86 -5.06
C ASP A 527 -7.28 -22.41 -4.90
N ILE A 528 -6.46 -22.21 -3.87
CA ILE A 528 -5.84 -20.93 -3.58
C ILE A 528 -4.88 -20.46 -4.70
N PRO A 529 -4.06 -21.34 -5.33
CA PRO A 529 -3.25 -20.95 -6.49
C PRO A 529 -4.04 -20.26 -7.61
N HIS A 530 -5.19 -20.83 -8.01
CA HIS A 530 -6.02 -20.23 -9.04
C HIS A 530 -6.69 -18.94 -8.57
N LEU A 531 -7.13 -18.90 -7.31
CA LEU A 531 -7.69 -17.69 -6.69
C LEU A 531 -6.73 -16.50 -6.75
N LEU A 532 -5.44 -16.73 -6.47
CA LEU A 532 -4.41 -15.69 -6.53
C LEU A 532 -4.22 -15.17 -7.96
N ASP A 533 -4.24 -16.04 -8.97
CA ASP A 533 -4.14 -15.64 -10.38
C ASP A 533 -5.34 -14.78 -10.79
N LEU A 534 -6.56 -15.16 -10.37
CA LEU A 534 -7.77 -14.39 -10.64
C LEU A 534 -7.69 -12.99 -10.02
N ILE A 535 -7.37 -12.89 -8.73
CA ILE A 535 -7.24 -11.60 -8.03
C ILE A 535 -6.15 -10.75 -8.67
N TYR A 536 -4.99 -11.35 -8.97
CA TYR A 536 -3.91 -10.64 -9.63
C TYR A 536 -4.34 -10.11 -11.00
N SER A 537 -5.05 -10.90 -11.81
CA SER A 537 -5.57 -10.45 -13.12
C SER A 537 -6.55 -9.27 -13.04
N TRP A 538 -7.21 -9.08 -11.89
CA TRP A 538 -8.13 -7.95 -11.68
C TRP A 538 -7.44 -6.69 -11.13
N VAL A 539 -6.22 -6.82 -10.61
CA VAL A 539 -5.47 -5.76 -9.92
C VAL A 539 -4.19 -5.36 -10.68
N SER A 540 -3.68 -6.22 -11.57
CA SER A 540 -2.48 -5.97 -12.35
C SER A 540 -2.67 -4.82 -13.35
N PRO A 541 -1.63 -4.01 -13.62
CA PRO A 541 -1.68 -2.95 -14.63
C PRO A 541 -1.99 -3.52 -16.03
N SER A 542 -2.74 -2.77 -16.85
CA SER A 542 -2.96 -3.16 -18.24
C SER A 542 -1.69 -2.97 -19.08
N GLU A 543 -1.38 -3.90 -19.99
CA GLU A 543 -0.19 -3.85 -20.85
C GLU A 543 -0.09 -2.58 -21.73
N ASP A 544 -1.19 -1.84 -21.93
CA ASP A 544 -1.25 -0.63 -22.75
C ASP A 544 -0.77 0.66 -22.04
N ASP A 545 -0.60 0.66 -20.71
CA ASP A 545 -0.14 1.82 -19.94
C ASP A 545 1.38 1.73 -19.75
N GLY A 546 2.16 2.63 -20.36
CA GLY A 546 3.63 2.68 -20.29
C GLY A 546 4.23 2.95 -18.90
N ASN A 547 3.47 2.75 -17.83
CA ASN A 547 3.86 2.91 -16.44
C ASN A 547 3.49 1.64 -15.65
N MET A 548 4.42 0.68 -15.61
CA MET A 548 4.28 -0.67 -15.00
C MET A 548 3.85 -0.67 -13.52
N PHE A 549 3.87 0.48 -12.86
CA PHE A 549 3.59 0.64 -11.42
C PHE A 549 2.26 1.32 -11.11
N ARG A 550 1.43 1.67 -12.12
CA ARG A 550 0.13 2.27 -11.86
C ARG A 550 -0.90 1.17 -11.53
N PRO A 551 -1.47 1.14 -10.33
CA PRO A 551 -2.49 0.16 -9.99
C PRO A 551 -3.74 0.36 -10.87
N HIS A 552 -4.28 -0.74 -11.37
CA HIS A 552 -5.51 -0.78 -12.18
C HIS A 552 -6.53 -1.67 -11.46
N GLY A 553 -7.82 -1.32 -11.55
CA GLY A 553 -8.90 -2.09 -10.92
C GLY A 553 -9.63 -1.34 -9.81
N ASP A 554 -10.62 -2.00 -9.22
CA ASP A 554 -11.45 -1.43 -8.16
C ASP A 554 -10.68 -1.34 -6.82
N PRO A 555 -10.65 -0.17 -6.14
CA PRO A 555 -9.94 -0.01 -4.88
C PRO A 555 -10.34 -0.98 -3.76
N GLN A 556 -11.60 -1.41 -3.71
CA GLN A 556 -12.05 -2.39 -2.71
C GLN A 556 -11.49 -3.77 -3.01
N MET A 557 -11.43 -4.17 -4.29
CA MET A 557 -10.81 -5.44 -4.70
C MET A 557 -9.31 -5.47 -4.39
N MET A 558 -8.60 -4.36 -4.60
CA MET A 558 -7.18 -4.26 -4.23
C MET A 558 -6.96 -4.45 -2.72
N ARG A 559 -7.75 -3.75 -1.90
CA ARG A 559 -7.72 -3.90 -0.44
C ARG A 559 -8.03 -5.33 -0.04
N PHE A 560 -9.15 -5.86 -0.52
CA PHE A 560 -9.59 -7.22 -0.21
C PHE A 560 -8.52 -8.25 -0.58
N GLY A 561 -7.96 -8.17 -1.79
CA GLY A 561 -6.91 -9.06 -2.27
C GLY A 561 -5.66 -9.05 -1.38
N ALA A 562 -5.15 -7.87 -1.03
CA ALA A 562 -3.99 -7.75 -0.15
C ALA A 562 -4.26 -8.34 1.25
N HIS A 563 -5.41 -8.03 1.84
CA HIS A 563 -5.79 -8.58 3.15
C HIS A 563 -6.01 -10.08 3.10
N LEU A 564 -6.64 -10.59 2.04
CA LEU A 564 -6.88 -12.02 1.86
C LEU A 564 -5.56 -12.78 1.76
N VAL A 565 -4.60 -12.29 0.96
CA VAL A 565 -3.26 -12.88 0.86
C VAL A 565 -2.61 -12.95 2.24
N LEU A 566 -2.63 -11.86 3.01
CA LEU A 566 -2.02 -11.83 4.34
C LEU A 566 -2.72 -12.79 5.30
N VAL A 567 -4.05 -12.80 5.36
CA VAL A 567 -4.80 -13.74 6.21
C VAL A 567 -4.51 -15.19 5.82
N LEU A 568 -4.44 -15.52 4.54
CA LEU A 568 -4.09 -16.86 4.06
C LEU A 568 -2.66 -17.26 4.43
N ARG A 569 -1.70 -16.32 4.37
CA ARG A 569 -0.32 -16.57 4.84
C ARG A 569 -0.28 -16.99 6.32
N TYR A 570 -1.09 -16.37 7.16
CA TYR A 570 -1.18 -16.71 8.58
C TYR A 570 -1.94 -18.02 8.84
N LEU A 571 -3.14 -18.17 8.27
CA LEU A 571 -3.99 -19.34 8.54
C LEU A 571 -3.39 -20.65 8.02
N LEU A 572 -2.68 -20.59 6.89
CA LEU A 572 -2.18 -21.78 6.21
C LEU A 572 -0.68 -22.02 6.44
N ALA A 573 -0.02 -21.23 7.30
CA ALA A 573 1.43 -21.27 7.50
C ALA A 573 1.99 -22.70 7.68
N ASP A 574 1.31 -23.52 8.49
CA ASP A 574 1.73 -24.89 8.82
C ASP A 574 1.32 -25.94 7.76
N GLN A 575 0.40 -25.61 6.86
CA GLN A 575 -0.19 -26.53 5.88
C GLN A 575 0.36 -26.33 4.45
N MET A 576 1.30 -25.41 4.25
CA MET A 576 1.80 -25.09 2.91
C MET A 576 2.79 -26.13 2.38
N VAL A 577 2.44 -26.78 1.27
CA VAL A 577 3.38 -27.51 0.41
C VAL A 577 4.27 -26.50 -0.35
N ASP A 578 5.53 -26.85 -0.63
CA ASP A 578 6.53 -25.93 -1.21
C ASP A 578 6.04 -25.17 -2.46
N THR A 579 5.32 -25.83 -3.37
CA THR A 579 4.77 -25.21 -4.60
C THR A 579 3.68 -24.18 -4.32
N PHE A 580 2.83 -24.45 -3.33
CA PHE A 580 1.81 -23.50 -2.89
C PHE A 580 2.44 -22.30 -2.19
N LYS A 581 3.42 -22.56 -1.31
CA LYS A 581 4.19 -21.55 -0.61
C LYS A 581 4.89 -20.59 -1.58
N GLU A 582 5.54 -21.12 -2.62
CA GLU A 582 6.18 -20.29 -3.64
C GLU A 582 5.17 -19.37 -4.34
N LYS A 583 3.99 -19.88 -4.70
CA LYS A 583 2.98 -19.08 -5.41
C LYS A 583 2.35 -17.99 -4.54
N ILE A 584 2.01 -18.28 -3.29
CA ILE A 584 1.47 -17.25 -2.37
C ILE A 584 2.52 -16.21 -1.97
N MET A 585 3.80 -16.56 -1.97
CA MET A 585 4.88 -15.59 -1.78
C MET A 585 5.09 -14.75 -3.04
N THR A 586 5.17 -15.35 -4.22
CA THR A 586 5.43 -14.63 -5.48
C THR A 586 4.25 -13.78 -5.95
N VAL A 587 3.09 -14.40 -6.24
CA VAL A 587 1.90 -13.69 -6.72
C VAL A 587 1.28 -12.86 -5.60
N GLY A 588 1.28 -13.37 -4.38
CA GLY A 588 0.78 -12.61 -3.22
C GLY A 588 1.60 -11.34 -2.96
N ASP A 589 2.93 -11.38 -3.10
CA ASP A 589 3.74 -10.16 -2.99
C ASP A 589 3.41 -9.15 -4.10
N LEU A 590 3.08 -9.60 -5.31
CA LEU A 590 2.65 -8.69 -6.38
C LEU A 590 1.33 -8.00 -6.04
N ILE A 591 0.35 -8.73 -5.48
CA ILE A 591 -0.93 -8.16 -5.04
C ILE A 591 -0.72 -7.14 -3.91
N ILE A 592 0.08 -7.49 -2.89
CA ILE A 592 0.40 -6.58 -1.77
C ILE A 592 1.16 -5.35 -2.28
N HIS A 593 2.12 -5.53 -3.18
CA HIS A 593 2.89 -4.44 -3.79
C HIS A 593 1.98 -3.47 -4.57
N MET A 594 1.04 -4.00 -5.37
CA MET A 594 0.06 -3.16 -6.07
C MET A 594 -0.81 -2.36 -5.10
N TYR A 595 -1.26 -2.97 -4.00
CA TYR A 595 -2.06 -2.27 -3.01
C TYR A 595 -1.25 -1.20 -2.25
N ALA A 596 0.01 -1.47 -1.90
CA ALA A 596 0.90 -0.49 -1.30
C ALA A 596 1.17 0.69 -2.26
N MET A 597 1.35 0.43 -3.55
CA MET A 597 1.45 1.47 -4.58
C MET A 597 0.15 2.26 -4.71
N PHE A 598 -1.02 1.62 -4.61
CA PHE A 598 -2.31 2.33 -4.56
C PHE A 598 -2.39 3.30 -3.40
N LEU A 599 -2.11 2.85 -2.17
CA LEU A 599 -2.08 3.71 -0.97
C LEU A 599 -1.13 4.90 -1.14
N PHE A 600 0.05 4.66 -1.73
CA PHE A 600 1.00 5.72 -2.05
C PHE A 600 0.47 6.71 -3.10
N THR A 601 -0.18 6.23 -4.16
CA THR A 601 -0.76 7.11 -5.20
C THR A 601 -1.96 7.91 -4.70
N THR A 602 -2.70 7.42 -3.70
CA THR A 602 -3.83 8.11 -3.07
C THR A 602 -3.47 8.97 -1.86
N GLN A 603 -2.18 9.24 -1.63
CA GLN A 603 -1.69 10.07 -0.51
C GLN A 603 -1.98 9.52 0.89
N GLN A 604 -2.04 8.18 1.01
CA GLN A 604 -2.15 7.45 2.27
C GLN A 604 -0.81 6.79 2.63
N GLU A 605 0.28 7.56 2.57
CA GLU A 605 1.65 7.04 2.77
C GLU A 605 1.86 6.43 4.16
N GLU A 606 1.12 6.88 5.18
CA GLU A 606 1.20 6.38 6.56
C GLU A 606 0.80 4.90 6.69
N LEU A 607 -0.06 4.41 5.81
CA LEU A 607 -0.54 3.02 5.84
C LEU A 607 0.39 2.05 5.12
N VAL A 608 1.34 2.54 4.31
CA VAL A 608 2.18 1.72 3.44
C VAL A 608 3.04 0.73 4.23
N GLY A 609 3.51 1.13 5.41
CA GLY A 609 4.44 0.36 6.24
C GLY A 609 3.91 -1.00 6.67
N ILE A 610 2.62 -1.05 7.00
CA ILE A 610 1.91 -2.26 7.40
C ILE A 610 2.01 -3.32 6.29
N TYR A 611 1.87 -2.91 5.03
CA TYR A 611 1.84 -3.82 3.88
C TYR A 611 3.24 -4.08 3.31
N ALA A 612 4.07 -3.03 3.20
CA ALA A 612 5.41 -3.13 2.65
C ALA A 612 6.31 -4.04 3.50
N SER A 613 6.14 -4.04 4.82
CA SER A 613 6.87 -4.92 5.75
C SER A 613 6.57 -6.42 5.58
N GLN A 614 5.49 -6.77 4.87
CA GLN A 614 5.09 -8.15 4.60
C GLN A 614 5.61 -8.66 3.25
N LEU A 615 6.29 -7.83 2.46
CA LEU A 615 6.90 -8.21 1.19
C LEU A 615 8.26 -8.86 1.39
N ALA A 616 8.70 -9.67 0.42
CA ALA A 616 10.08 -10.14 0.37
C ALA A 616 11.09 -8.96 0.38
N ARG A 617 12.24 -9.17 1.04
CA ARG A 617 13.33 -8.17 1.21
C ARG A 617 13.58 -7.29 -0.02
N HIS A 618 13.86 -7.90 -1.17
CA HIS A 618 14.18 -7.17 -2.41
C HIS A 618 13.00 -6.31 -2.92
N ARG A 619 11.75 -6.77 -2.77
CA ARG A 619 10.55 -6.02 -3.19
C ARG A 619 10.26 -4.87 -2.24
N CYS A 620 10.37 -5.11 -0.93
CA CYS A 620 10.20 -4.07 0.10
C CYS A 620 11.20 -2.92 -0.11
N VAL A 621 12.49 -3.26 -0.26
CA VAL A 621 13.54 -2.25 -0.47
C VAL A 621 13.31 -1.48 -1.76
N ASN A 622 13.07 -2.16 -2.88
CA ASN A 622 12.84 -1.48 -4.16
C ASN A 622 11.57 -0.60 -4.15
N LEU A 623 10.51 -1.03 -3.45
CA LEU A 623 9.28 -0.26 -3.29
C LEU A 623 9.53 1.07 -2.58
N TYR A 624 10.19 1.04 -1.42
CA TYR A 624 10.50 2.27 -0.68
C TYR A 624 11.47 3.17 -1.43
N VAL A 625 12.52 2.62 -2.05
CA VAL A 625 13.44 3.40 -2.88
C VAL A 625 12.66 4.11 -3.99
N HIS A 626 11.77 3.41 -4.69
CA HIS A 626 10.94 4.00 -5.74
C HIS A 626 10.02 5.12 -5.22
N MET A 627 9.34 4.90 -4.09
CA MET A 627 8.46 5.91 -3.47
C MET A 627 9.23 7.16 -3.03
N MET A 628 10.41 6.98 -2.43
CA MET A 628 11.28 8.09 -1.99
C MET A 628 11.81 8.89 -3.17
N GLU A 629 12.16 8.25 -4.29
CA GLU A 629 12.55 8.93 -5.54
C GLU A 629 11.37 9.76 -6.10
N LEU A 630 10.18 9.18 -6.18
CA LEU A 630 8.99 9.86 -6.70
C LEU A 630 8.54 11.07 -5.86
N ARG A 631 8.82 11.06 -4.56
CA ARG A 631 8.43 12.14 -3.62
C ARG A 631 9.60 13.04 -3.21
N LEU A 632 10.74 12.96 -3.90
CA LEU A 632 11.92 13.76 -3.58
C LEU A 632 11.60 15.27 -3.56
N ASN A 633 10.83 15.74 -4.55
CA ASN A 633 10.42 17.14 -4.70
C ASN A 633 9.12 17.51 -3.96
N SER A 634 8.56 16.60 -3.14
CA SER A 634 7.34 16.85 -2.37
C SER A 634 7.62 17.61 -1.06
N SER A 635 6.57 18.08 -0.40
CA SER A 635 6.70 18.79 0.88
C SER A 635 7.41 17.95 1.94
N VAL A 636 8.07 18.61 2.90
CA VAL A 636 8.76 17.94 4.03
C VAL A 636 7.80 17.02 4.79
N HIS A 637 6.53 17.42 4.94
CA HIS A 637 5.51 16.63 5.63
C HIS A 637 5.23 15.29 4.93
N VAL A 638 5.06 15.28 3.60
CA VAL A 638 4.84 14.04 2.83
C VAL A 638 6.05 13.11 2.91
N ARG A 639 7.26 13.66 2.79
CA ARG A 639 8.49 12.88 2.96
C ARG A 639 8.58 12.29 4.38
N TYR A 640 8.23 13.05 5.40
CA TYR A 640 8.20 12.55 6.77
C TYR A 640 7.24 11.37 6.95
N LYS A 641 6.06 11.38 6.33
CA LYS A 641 5.12 10.24 6.38
C LYS A 641 5.73 8.95 5.83
N ILE A 642 6.46 9.03 4.70
CA ILE A 642 7.14 7.87 4.10
C ILE A 642 8.26 7.37 5.01
N PHE A 643 9.02 8.31 5.60
CA PHE A 643 10.07 7.98 6.57
C PHE A 643 9.49 7.23 7.78
N ILE A 644 8.39 7.73 8.37
CA ILE A 644 7.68 7.09 9.49
C ILE A 644 7.20 5.70 9.12
N SER A 645 6.50 5.58 7.99
CA SER A 645 6.01 4.31 7.46
C SER A 645 7.12 3.25 7.33
N ALA A 646 8.33 3.65 6.95
CA ALA A 646 9.45 2.72 6.83
C ALA A 646 10.06 2.37 8.20
N ILE A 647 10.33 3.37 9.03
CA ILE A 647 11.11 3.19 10.27
C ILE A 647 10.31 2.55 11.42
N GLU A 648 8.98 2.67 11.43
CA GLU A 648 8.12 2.02 12.43
C GLU A 648 7.91 0.52 12.17
N TYR A 649 7.94 0.10 10.89
CA TYR A 649 7.58 -1.26 10.48
C TYR A 649 8.77 -2.11 10.02
N LEU A 650 9.93 -1.50 9.77
CA LEU A 650 11.15 -2.21 9.36
C LEU A 650 12.24 -2.10 10.43
N PRO A 651 13.05 -3.15 10.62
CA PRO A 651 14.24 -3.04 11.45
C PRO A 651 15.22 -2.02 10.86
N PHE A 652 15.92 -1.28 11.73
CA PHE A 652 16.88 -0.30 11.27
C PHE A 652 18.04 -0.94 10.50
N SER A 653 18.69 -1.93 11.13
CA SER A 653 19.77 -2.74 10.54
C SER A 653 19.26 -4.13 10.12
N PRO A 654 19.91 -4.79 9.17
CA PRO A 654 19.56 -6.16 8.79
C PRO A 654 19.83 -7.11 9.98
N ASN A 655 18.75 -7.59 10.60
CA ASN A 655 18.83 -8.57 11.70
C ASN A 655 18.53 -10.00 11.23
N ASP A 656 17.83 -10.16 10.10
CA ASP A 656 17.36 -11.42 9.54
C ASP A 656 17.43 -11.34 8.01
N ASP A 657 17.86 -12.40 7.34
CA ASP A 657 18.05 -12.44 5.88
C ASP A 657 16.72 -12.31 5.10
N LEU A 658 15.60 -12.52 5.79
CA LEU A 658 14.25 -12.60 5.20
C LEU A 658 13.57 -11.24 4.98
N LYS A 659 13.90 -10.21 5.77
CA LYS A 659 13.21 -8.90 5.74
C LYS A 659 14.11 -7.77 5.27
N GLY A 660 13.51 -6.77 4.61
CA GLY A 660 14.20 -5.53 4.28
C GLY A 660 14.49 -4.70 5.52
N SER A 661 15.57 -3.92 5.48
CA SER A 661 15.95 -2.98 6.54
C SER A 661 15.90 -1.54 6.06
N PHE A 662 15.71 -0.60 6.99
CA PHE A 662 15.75 0.82 6.69
C PHE A 662 17.13 1.26 6.19
N GLU A 663 18.21 0.71 6.76
CA GLU A 663 19.59 0.95 6.33
C GLU A 663 19.81 0.58 4.86
N GLU A 664 19.33 -0.58 4.42
CA GLU A 664 19.45 -1.02 3.02
C GLU A 664 18.69 -0.11 2.04
N ILE A 665 17.50 0.38 2.44
CA ILE A 665 16.73 1.38 1.67
C ILE A 665 17.54 2.67 1.54
N ILE A 666 18.11 3.16 2.64
CA ILE A 666 18.91 4.38 2.69
C ILE A 666 20.20 4.25 1.87
N GLU A 667 20.93 3.15 1.98
CA GLU A 667 22.13 2.94 1.17
C GLU A 667 21.81 2.93 -0.33
N ARG A 668 20.69 2.29 -0.70
CA ARG A 668 20.27 2.21 -2.10
C ARG A 668 19.77 3.55 -2.64
N ILE A 669 19.03 4.35 -1.86
CA ILE A 669 18.60 5.70 -2.29
C ILE A 669 19.81 6.66 -2.41
N LEU A 670 20.78 6.61 -1.48
CA LEU A 670 21.98 7.43 -1.51
C LEU A 670 22.92 7.04 -2.67
N SER A 671 22.99 5.75 -3.00
CA SER A 671 23.75 5.27 -4.16
C SER A 671 23.08 5.66 -5.47
N ARG A 672 21.75 5.48 -5.60
CA ARG A 672 21.00 5.82 -6.81
C ARG A 672 20.91 7.32 -7.06
N SER A 673 20.88 8.15 -6.02
CA SER A 673 20.84 9.61 -6.18
C SER A 673 22.07 10.17 -6.90
N ARG A 674 23.22 9.49 -6.76
CA ARG A 674 24.48 9.85 -7.41
C ARG A 674 24.62 9.31 -8.83
N GLN A 675 23.75 8.38 -9.24
CA GLN A 675 23.76 7.85 -10.61
C GLN A 675 23.23 8.91 -11.56
N VAL A 676 23.84 8.98 -12.75
CA VAL A 676 23.36 9.88 -13.80
C VAL A 676 22.09 9.29 -14.39
N SER A 677 20.95 9.96 -14.17
CA SER A 677 19.66 9.48 -14.66
C SER A 677 19.49 9.88 -16.12
N ALA A 678 19.29 8.90 -17.00
CA ALA A 678 18.84 9.10 -18.39
C ALA A 678 17.42 9.71 -18.41
N GLY A 679 17.31 10.98 -18.06
CA GLY A 679 16.08 11.75 -18.18
C GLY A 679 15.75 11.93 -19.65
N LYS A 680 14.47 12.21 -19.97
CA LYS A 680 14.09 12.69 -21.29
C LYS A 680 14.77 14.04 -21.52
N HIS A 681 15.99 14.01 -22.05
CA HIS A 681 16.77 15.20 -22.35
C HIS A 681 16.03 16.01 -23.41
N ASP A 682 15.44 17.13 -23.01
CA ASP A 682 15.05 18.15 -23.97
C ASP A 682 16.37 18.72 -24.51
N LYS A 683 16.61 18.54 -25.81
CA LYS A 683 17.86 18.90 -26.51
C LYS A 683 18.14 20.42 -26.54
N SER A 684 17.47 21.20 -25.70
CA SER A 684 17.43 22.66 -25.73
C SER A 684 17.84 23.34 -24.42
N SER A 685 18.11 22.60 -23.33
CA SER A 685 18.60 23.21 -22.07
C SER A 685 20.12 23.23 -22.01
N ASP A 686 20.68 24.33 -21.49
CA ASP A 686 22.09 24.45 -21.12
C ASP A 686 22.48 23.31 -20.15
N ILE A 687 23.50 22.54 -20.52
CA ILE A 687 23.96 21.35 -19.77
C ILE A 687 24.50 21.76 -18.40
N ALA A 688 25.05 22.96 -18.27
CA ALA A 688 25.49 23.50 -16.98
C ALA A 688 24.31 23.72 -16.01
N GLU A 689 23.18 24.23 -16.51
CA GLU A 689 21.95 24.39 -15.73
C GLU A 689 21.34 23.03 -15.34
N GLN A 690 21.48 22.03 -16.22
CA GLN A 690 21.06 20.67 -15.93
C GLN A 690 21.89 20.02 -14.81
N HIS A 691 23.22 20.19 -14.82
CA HIS A 691 24.09 19.75 -13.72
C HIS A 691 23.80 20.50 -12.42
N ARG A 692 23.46 21.80 -12.51
CA ARG A 692 23.01 22.59 -11.35
C ARG A 692 21.76 22.00 -10.72
N LEU A 693 20.74 21.66 -11.51
CA LEU A 693 19.52 20.99 -11.04
C LEU A 693 19.80 19.59 -10.50
N GLN A 694 20.70 18.83 -11.15
CA GLN A 694 21.12 17.51 -10.67
C GLN A 694 21.81 17.59 -9.30
N SER A 695 22.66 18.61 -9.07
CA SER A 695 23.31 18.85 -7.78
C SER A 695 22.29 19.12 -6.66
N GLN A 696 21.21 19.85 -6.98
CA GLN A 696 20.11 20.07 -6.06
C GLN A 696 19.40 18.76 -5.71
N GLN A 697 19.09 17.93 -6.72
CA GLN A 697 18.43 16.63 -6.49
C GLN A 697 19.29 15.70 -5.63
N LYS A 698 20.61 15.63 -5.89
CA LYS A 698 21.57 14.88 -5.05
C LYS A 698 21.51 15.35 -3.60
N ALA A 699 21.50 16.66 -3.38
CA ALA A 699 21.44 17.25 -2.05
C ALA A 699 20.11 16.96 -1.32
N MET A 700 18.98 16.93 -2.02
CA MET A 700 17.66 16.72 -1.41
C MET A 700 17.51 15.35 -0.73
N VAL A 701 18.29 14.34 -1.13
CA VAL A 701 18.25 13.01 -0.52
C VAL A 701 18.79 13.02 0.92
N VAL A 702 19.65 14.00 1.27
CA VAL A 702 20.14 14.18 2.65
C VAL A 702 18.97 14.43 3.62
N GLN A 703 17.85 15.00 3.18
CA GLN A 703 16.67 15.22 4.03
C GLN A 703 16.21 13.94 4.73
N TRP A 704 16.26 12.79 4.05
CA TRP A 704 15.81 11.50 4.60
C TRP A 704 16.63 11.08 5.83
N LEU A 705 17.88 11.53 5.92
CA LEU A 705 18.79 11.28 7.04
C LEU A 705 18.63 12.31 8.17
N CYS A 706 18.04 13.47 7.88
CA CYS A 706 17.85 14.55 8.85
C CYS A 706 16.54 14.42 9.64
N PHE A 707 15.69 13.45 9.34
CA PHE A 707 14.45 13.23 10.10
C PHE A 707 14.73 12.62 11.48
N THR A 708 14.04 13.13 12.49
CA THR A 708 14.08 12.56 13.84
C THR A 708 13.08 11.39 13.93
N PRO A 709 13.55 10.18 14.27
CA PRO A 709 12.67 9.05 14.58
C PRO A 709 11.69 9.40 15.72
N PRO A 710 10.43 8.94 15.67
CA PRO A 710 9.48 9.11 16.76
C PRO A 710 9.98 8.37 18.02
N SER A 711 9.58 8.89 19.20
CA SER A 711 9.98 8.34 20.50
C SER A 711 9.42 6.96 20.80
N THR A 712 8.51 6.45 19.96
CA THR A 712 7.91 5.11 20.03
C THR A 712 8.88 4.01 19.60
N ILE A 713 9.96 4.34 18.89
CA ILE A 713 10.93 3.38 18.38
C ILE A 713 11.95 3.03 19.44
N ASP A 714 12.22 1.74 19.58
CA ASP A 714 13.28 1.22 20.43
C ASP A 714 14.64 1.79 19.99
N ASP A 715 15.44 2.25 20.96
CA ASP A 715 16.74 2.87 20.70
C ASP A 715 16.70 4.10 19.75
N ALA A 716 15.60 4.86 19.71
CA ALA A 716 15.45 6.05 18.86
C ALA A 716 16.66 7.00 18.91
N ARG A 717 17.30 7.18 20.08
CA ARG A 717 18.53 7.99 20.20
C ARG A 717 19.71 7.40 19.41
N ALA A 718 19.93 6.10 19.51
CA ALA A 718 21.01 5.42 18.78
C ALA A 718 20.74 5.43 17.27
N VAL A 719 19.49 5.22 16.86
CA VAL A 719 19.05 5.34 15.46
C VAL A 719 19.30 6.75 14.92
N THR A 720 18.94 7.78 15.69
CA THR A 720 19.18 9.18 15.30
C THR A 720 20.68 9.46 15.13
N ALA A 721 21.52 8.95 16.03
CA ALA A 721 22.98 9.10 15.93
C ALA A 721 23.55 8.44 14.66
N LYS A 722 23.07 7.23 14.32
CA LYS A 722 23.47 6.52 13.08
C LYS A 722 23.02 7.26 11.83
N LEU A 723 21.80 7.79 11.80
CA LEU A 723 21.29 8.60 10.69
C LEU A 723 22.11 9.87 10.52
N PHE A 724 22.41 10.57 11.61
CA PHE A 724 23.22 11.78 11.60
C PHE A 724 24.64 11.52 11.10
N LEU A 725 25.29 10.43 11.54
CA LEU A 725 26.60 10.02 11.01
C LEU A 725 26.55 9.79 9.49
N ARG A 726 25.56 9.02 9.00
CA ARG A 726 25.38 8.81 7.56
C ARG A 726 25.11 10.11 6.82
N ALA A 727 24.38 11.05 7.43
CA ALA A 727 24.14 12.37 6.87
C ALA A 727 25.44 13.14 6.68
N LEU A 728 26.33 13.15 7.68
CA LEU A 728 27.65 13.78 7.59
C LEU A 728 28.53 13.11 6.51
N MET A 729 28.63 11.79 6.53
CA MET A 729 29.46 11.05 5.57
C MET A 729 29.00 11.27 4.13
N HIS A 730 27.70 11.18 3.87
CA HIS A 730 27.16 11.41 2.53
C HIS A 730 27.26 12.88 2.13
N SER A 731 27.08 13.82 3.06
CA SER A 731 27.25 15.25 2.79
C SER A 731 28.68 15.61 2.42
N ASN A 732 29.69 15.07 3.12
CA ASN A 732 31.10 15.25 2.76
C ASN A 732 31.40 14.69 1.37
N LEU A 733 30.83 13.54 1.05
CA LEU A 733 30.95 12.95 -0.27
C LEU A 733 30.37 13.87 -1.35
N LEU A 734 29.18 14.44 -1.13
CA LEU A 734 28.56 15.37 -2.07
C LEU A 734 29.31 16.71 -2.15
N PHE A 735 29.85 17.22 -1.04
CA PHE A 735 30.65 18.44 -1.03
C PHE A 735 31.92 18.30 -1.86
N ARG A 736 32.60 17.15 -1.82
CA ARG A 736 33.76 16.87 -2.68
C ARG A 736 33.37 16.99 -4.15
N GLU A 737 32.24 16.40 -4.56
CA GLU A 737 31.74 16.50 -5.94
C GLU A 737 31.34 17.95 -6.30
N PHE A 738 30.56 18.61 -5.45
CA PHE A 738 30.07 19.97 -5.70
C PHE A 738 31.19 21.00 -5.76
N ALA A 739 32.23 20.88 -4.91
CA ALA A 739 33.35 21.80 -4.91
C ALA A 739 34.16 21.73 -6.21
N LEU A 740 34.37 20.52 -6.75
CA LEU A 740 35.08 20.31 -8.01
C LEU A 740 34.31 20.84 -9.22
N ILE A 741 32.97 20.87 -9.16
CA ILE A 741 32.10 21.52 -10.16
C ILE A 741 32.14 23.05 -10.02
N SER A 742 32.26 23.56 -8.80
CA SER A 742 32.08 24.99 -8.48
C SER A 742 33.36 25.83 -8.67
N MET A 743 34.32 25.36 -9.46
CA MET A 743 35.58 26.10 -9.67
C MET A 743 35.41 27.37 -10.50
N TRP A 744 34.36 27.45 -11.33
CA TRP A 744 34.07 28.63 -12.15
C TRP A 744 33.80 29.89 -11.32
N ARG A 745 34.48 30.98 -11.69
CA ARG A 745 34.32 32.33 -11.13
C ARG A 745 33.09 33.02 -11.70
N VAL A 746 31.91 32.51 -11.34
CA VAL A 746 30.60 33.02 -11.78
C VAL A 746 29.75 33.44 -10.58
N PRO A 747 28.85 34.42 -10.72
CA PRO A 747 28.03 34.90 -9.60
C PRO A 747 27.01 33.86 -9.09
N ALA A 748 26.70 32.84 -9.89
CA ALA A 748 25.76 31.79 -9.53
C ALA A 748 26.30 30.91 -8.39
N VAL A 749 25.49 30.71 -7.35
CA VAL A 749 25.87 29.97 -6.14
C VAL A 749 25.64 28.45 -6.32
N PRO A 750 26.53 27.58 -5.81
CA PRO A 750 26.35 26.12 -5.87
C PRO A 750 25.13 25.64 -5.08
N ILE A 751 23.97 25.52 -5.75
CA ILE A 751 22.68 25.24 -5.10
C ILE A 751 22.67 23.92 -4.32
N GLY A 752 23.37 22.89 -4.81
CA GLY A 752 23.50 21.60 -4.11
C GLY A 752 24.16 21.74 -2.75
N ALA A 753 25.32 22.40 -2.66
CA ALA A 753 26.04 22.60 -1.41
C ALA A 753 25.22 23.42 -0.40
N HIS A 754 24.59 24.51 -0.84
CA HIS A 754 23.74 25.32 0.03
C HIS A 754 22.51 24.57 0.53
N THR A 755 21.93 23.70 -0.30
CA THR A 755 20.81 22.83 0.10
C THR A 755 21.25 21.88 1.20
N VAL A 756 22.40 21.21 1.08
CA VAL A 756 22.94 20.32 2.12
C VAL A 756 23.18 21.07 3.43
N LEU A 757 23.84 22.23 3.38
CA LEU A 757 24.09 23.06 4.57
C LEU A 757 22.79 23.49 5.26
N SER A 758 21.78 23.90 4.48
CA SER A 758 20.47 24.29 5.01
C SER A 758 19.74 23.12 5.68
N LEU A 759 19.83 21.91 5.11
CA LEU A 759 19.17 20.72 5.64
C LEU A 759 19.78 20.24 6.96
N LEU A 760 21.10 20.44 7.14
CA LEU A 760 21.83 20.02 8.33
C LEU A 760 21.86 21.07 9.44
N ALA A 761 21.54 22.32 9.15
CA ALA A 761 21.61 23.42 10.11
C ALA A 761 20.86 23.16 11.43
N GLU A 762 19.69 22.54 11.38
CA GLU A 762 18.89 22.22 12.57
C GLU A 762 19.35 20.93 13.28
N PRO A 763 19.57 19.79 12.59
CA PRO A 763 20.16 18.59 13.19
C PRO A 763 21.48 18.86 13.94
N LEU A 764 22.34 19.71 13.38
CA LEU A 764 23.63 20.07 13.98
C LEU A 764 23.46 20.75 15.35
N LYS A 765 22.50 21.66 15.50
CA LYS A 765 22.24 22.34 16.79
C LYS A 765 21.80 21.35 17.86
N GLN A 766 21.00 20.35 17.48
CA GLN A 766 20.44 19.37 18.40
C GLN A 766 21.45 18.26 18.78
N GLN A 767 22.36 17.91 17.88
CA GLN A 767 23.27 16.75 18.02
C GLN A 767 24.68 17.11 18.53
N THR A 768 25.01 18.40 18.65
CA THR A 768 26.34 18.84 19.13
C THR A 768 26.68 18.23 20.50
N GLU A 769 25.69 18.08 21.40
CA GLU A 769 25.88 17.45 22.71
C GLU A 769 26.17 15.94 22.64
N LEU A 770 25.61 15.24 21.64
CA LEU A 770 25.79 13.79 21.48
C LEU A 770 27.18 13.46 20.93
N LEU A 771 27.67 14.26 19.97
CA LEU A 771 28.99 14.12 19.34
C LEU A 771 30.14 14.25 20.34
N HIS A 772 30.00 15.08 21.37
CA HIS A 772 31.00 15.21 22.42
C HIS A 772 31.08 14.00 23.38
N SER A 773 30.07 13.12 23.36
CA SER A 773 30.00 11.92 24.21
C SER A 773 30.51 10.64 23.52
N THR A 774 30.46 10.59 22.18
CA THR A 774 30.83 9.41 21.40
C THR A 774 32.35 9.38 21.16
N LYS A 775 33.03 8.33 21.64
CA LYS A 775 34.47 8.11 21.37
C LYS A 775 34.77 7.59 19.96
N ASP A 776 33.80 7.66 19.07
CA ASP A 776 33.89 7.08 17.73
C ASP A 776 34.69 8.02 16.81
N ARG A 777 35.85 7.53 16.37
CA ARG A 777 36.87 8.30 15.64
C ARG A 777 36.35 8.76 14.29
N ASP A 778 35.59 7.90 13.60
CA ASP A 778 35.07 8.13 12.26
C ASP A 778 34.03 9.26 12.26
N VAL A 779 33.27 9.39 13.35
CA VAL A 779 32.29 10.46 13.55
C VAL A 779 32.98 11.81 13.73
N SER A 780 34.03 11.86 14.55
CA SER A 780 34.80 13.10 14.78
C SER A 780 35.50 13.58 13.51
N GLU A 781 36.02 12.65 12.69
CA GLU A 781 36.68 12.99 11.43
C GLU A 781 35.67 13.48 10.38
N SER A 782 34.55 12.78 10.23
CA SER A 782 33.47 13.18 9.32
C SER A 782 32.88 14.53 9.69
N PHE A 783 32.68 14.81 10.97
CA PHE A 783 32.18 16.09 11.44
C PHE A 783 33.18 17.23 11.18
N ARG A 784 34.48 17.00 11.37
CA ARG A 784 35.49 18.01 11.06
C ARG A 784 35.52 18.33 9.56
N GLU A 785 35.54 17.30 8.72
CA GLU A 785 35.50 17.51 7.27
C GLU A 785 34.26 18.31 6.85
N PHE A 786 33.11 18.04 7.48
CA PHE A 786 31.90 18.83 7.26
C PHE A 786 32.08 20.31 7.64
N GLN A 787 32.74 20.60 8.77
CA GLN A 787 33.05 21.99 9.18
C GLN A 787 33.98 22.68 8.18
N ASP A 788 35.00 21.97 7.70
CA ASP A 788 35.92 22.46 6.68
C ASP A 788 35.17 22.82 5.38
N TRP A 789 34.22 21.97 4.95
CA TRP A 789 33.37 22.27 3.80
C TRP A 789 32.42 23.43 4.04
N SER A 790 31.80 23.51 5.22
CA SER A 790 30.93 24.63 5.59
C SER A 790 31.67 25.98 5.56
N GLU A 791 32.93 26.01 5.99
CA GLU A 791 33.76 27.21 5.93
C GLU A 791 34.15 27.56 4.49
N TYR A 792 34.53 26.56 3.69
CA TYR A 792 34.84 26.72 2.27
C TYR A 792 33.66 27.33 1.49
N PHE A 793 32.47 26.75 1.59
CA PHE A 793 31.28 27.26 0.88
C PHE A 793 30.79 28.60 1.43
N SER A 794 31.10 28.93 2.69
CA SER A 794 30.90 30.30 3.22
C SER A 794 31.81 31.31 2.54
N CYS A 795 33.08 30.97 2.32
CA CYS A 795 34.04 31.81 1.59
C CYS A 795 33.63 31.96 0.12
N ASP A 796 33.30 30.86 -0.56
CA ASP A 796 32.79 30.85 -1.94
C ASP A 796 31.55 31.73 -2.10
N ALA A 797 30.58 31.63 -1.19
CA ALA A 797 29.37 32.46 -1.23
C ALA A 797 29.66 33.96 -1.08
N LYS A 798 30.61 34.35 -0.22
CA LYS A 798 31.01 35.76 -0.05
C LYS A 798 31.73 36.29 -1.30
N TYR A 799 32.61 35.49 -1.90
CA TYR A 799 33.25 35.83 -3.17
C TYR A 799 32.22 36.04 -4.28
N ARG A 800 31.28 35.10 -4.46
CA ARG A 800 30.24 35.20 -5.50
C ARG A 800 29.29 36.38 -5.24
N LYS A 801 28.97 36.68 -3.98
CA LYS A 801 28.21 37.89 -3.60
C LYS A 801 28.94 39.15 -4.05
N TRP A 802 30.26 39.24 -3.83
CA TRP A 802 31.06 40.35 -4.32
C TRP A 802 31.06 40.40 -5.85
N LEU A 803 31.32 39.28 -6.53
CA LEU A 803 31.35 39.21 -7.99
C LEU A 803 30.03 39.65 -8.61
N LYS A 804 28.90 39.24 -8.02
CA LYS A 804 27.58 39.70 -8.43
C LYS A 804 27.43 41.21 -8.33
N VAL A 805 27.82 41.81 -7.20
CA VAL A 805 27.77 43.27 -7.01
C VAL A 805 28.71 43.99 -7.99
N LYS A 806 29.91 43.46 -8.26
CA LYS A 806 30.86 44.01 -9.22
C LYS A 806 30.29 44.00 -10.65
N LEU A 807 29.67 42.90 -11.06
CA LEU A 807 29.03 42.79 -12.39
C LEU A 807 27.82 43.72 -12.53
N GLU A 808 26.95 43.78 -11.52
CA GLU A 808 25.83 44.74 -11.45
C GLU A 808 26.33 46.19 -11.59
N ASN A 809 27.42 46.54 -10.90
CA ASN A 809 28.03 47.87 -11.00
C ASN A 809 28.63 48.15 -12.39
N ALA A 810 29.19 47.14 -13.06
CA ALA A 810 29.80 47.29 -14.39
C ALA A 810 28.78 47.58 -15.51
N GLU A 811 27.50 47.22 -15.32
CA GLU A 811 26.42 47.53 -16.26
C GLU A 811 25.97 49.00 -16.18
N VAL A 812 26.29 49.68 -15.08
CA VAL A 812 25.96 51.10 -14.85
C VAL A 812 27.13 51.97 -15.30
N SER A 813 26.84 53.11 -15.94
CA SER A 813 27.90 54.01 -16.40
C SER A 813 28.70 54.59 -15.20
N PRO A 814 30.04 54.75 -15.31
CA PRO A 814 30.88 55.17 -14.17
C PRO A 814 30.49 56.50 -13.50
N GLY A 815 29.79 57.37 -14.24
CA GLY A 815 29.28 58.66 -13.76
C GLY A 815 27.90 58.61 -13.08
N GLU A 816 27.17 57.50 -13.23
CA GLU A 816 25.83 57.28 -12.67
C GLU A 816 25.83 56.37 -11.42
N LEU A 817 26.96 55.69 -11.15
CA LEU A 817 27.18 54.89 -9.95
C LEU A 817 27.13 55.75 -8.67
N SER A 818 26.20 55.43 -7.78
CA SER A 818 26.06 56.08 -6.47
C SER A 818 27.22 55.76 -5.53
N LEU A 819 27.44 56.63 -4.54
CA LEU A 819 28.43 56.38 -3.48
C LEU A 819 28.11 55.10 -2.69
N GLU A 820 26.82 54.77 -2.55
CA GLU A 820 26.34 53.61 -1.80
C GLU A 820 26.64 52.29 -2.51
N GLU A 821 26.47 52.23 -3.83
CA GLU A 821 26.83 51.07 -4.67
C GLU A 821 28.34 50.79 -4.66
N LYS A 822 29.17 51.84 -4.77
CA LYS A 822 30.63 51.72 -4.64
C LYS A 822 31.02 51.22 -3.25
N ARG A 823 30.37 51.72 -2.19
CA ARG A 823 30.64 51.28 -0.81
C ARG A 823 30.22 49.83 -0.58
N ARG A 824 29.11 49.40 -1.20
CA ARG A 824 28.60 48.02 -1.12
C ARG A 824 29.58 47.02 -1.73
N GLU A 825 30.15 47.34 -2.89
CA GLU A 825 31.17 46.51 -3.54
C GLU A 825 32.42 46.37 -2.66
N VAL A 826 32.96 47.49 -2.17
CA VAL A 826 34.15 47.50 -1.30
C VAL A 826 33.91 46.71 -0.01
N THR A 827 32.71 46.83 0.57
CA THR A 827 32.35 46.07 1.79
C THR A 827 32.29 44.57 1.50
N ALA A 828 31.64 44.16 0.40
CA ALA A 828 31.56 42.76 -0.01
C ALA A 828 32.95 42.17 -0.35
N ALA A 829 33.82 42.96 -0.98
CA ALA A 829 35.20 42.59 -1.29
C ALA A 829 36.02 42.33 -0.01
N ARG A 830 35.93 43.22 0.98
CA ARG A 830 36.60 43.05 2.28
C ARG A 830 36.09 41.83 3.03
N GLU A 831 34.76 41.63 3.09
CA GLU A 831 34.15 40.44 3.69
C GLU A 831 34.65 39.14 3.04
N SER A 832 34.81 39.14 1.71
CA SER A 832 35.33 38.01 0.95
C SER A 832 36.80 37.71 1.30
N LEU A 833 37.65 38.73 1.31
CA LEU A 833 39.07 38.59 1.68
C LEU A 833 39.24 38.12 3.13
N GLU A 834 38.59 38.76 4.09
CA GLU A 834 38.67 38.39 5.51
C GLU A 834 38.28 36.93 5.75
N SER A 835 37.19 36.48 5.11
CA SER A 835 36.74 35.09 5.22
C SER A 835 37.76 34.11 4.62
N SER A 836 38.32 34.45 3.46
CA SER A 836 39.24 33.56 2.75
C SER A 836 40.59 33.49 3.48
N PHE A 837 41.07 34.61 4.04
CA PHE A 837 42.24 34.62 4.92
C PHE A 837 42.02 33.78 6.18
N SER A 838 40.84 33.83 6.80
CA SER A 838 40.51 32.99 7.96
C SER A 838 40.67 31.49 7.64
N LEU A 839 40.27 31.07 6.43
CA LEU A 839 40.40 29.69 5.97
C LEU A 839 41.87 29.31 5.67
N LEU A 840 42.60 30.18 4.96
CA LEU A 840 43.97 29.92 4.49
C LEU A 840 45.03 29.96 5.61
N LEU A 841 44.82 30.77 6.66
CA LEU A 841 45.78 31.00 7.75
C LEU A 841 45.59 30.07 8.97
N ARG A 842 44.92 28.94 8.80
CA ARG A 842 44.70 27.98 9.89
C ARG A 842 45.99 27.24 10.25
N ASN A 843 46.67 27.70 11.30
CA ASN A 843 47.96 27.13 11.71
C ASN A 843 47.87 25.77 12.44
N ASN A 844 46.78 25.51 13.18
CA ASN A 844 46.68 24.31 14.03
C ASN A 844 45.90 23.14 13.38
N VAL A 845 45.03 23.43 12.41
CA VAL A 845 44.18 22.45 11.73
C VAL A 845 44.01 22.89 10.26
N PRO A 846 44.96 22.56 9.38
CA PRO A 846 44.87 22.97 7.98
C PRO A 846 43.67 22.33 7.28
N TRP A 847 43.11 23.04 6.30
CA TRP A 847 41.87 22.66 5.64
C TRP A 847 41.97 21.30 4.91
N LEU A 848 41.04 20.39 5.20
CA LEU A 848 40.96 19.02 4.66
C LEU A 848 42.19 18.13 4.93
N ILE A 849 42.98 18.41 5.97
CA ILE A 849 44.04 17.51 6.45
C ILE A 849 43.51 16.63 7.60
N PRO A 850 43.61 15.28 7.52
CA PRO A 850 43.22 14.39 8.61
C PRO A 850 44.15 14.53 9.84
N THR A 851 43.62 14.29 11.04
CA THR A 851 44.40 14.48 12.30
C THR A 851 45.43 13.40 12.62
N GLN A 852 45.31 12.20 12.05
CA GLN A 852 46.21 11.07 12.30
C GLN A 852 46.04 10.03 11.19
N ASP A 853 47.17 9.46 10.75
CA ASP A 853 47.26 8.50 9.65
C ASP A 853 46.37 7.28 9.91
N HIS A 854 45.48 6.97 8.96
CA HIS A 854 44.89 5.64 8.86
C HIS A 854 45.98 4.73 8.31
N LEU A 855 46.75 4.10 9.20
CA LEU A 855 47.72 3.08 8.79
C LEU A 855 46.95 1.89 8.21
N HIS A 856 46.85 1.81 6.89
CA HIS A 856 46.38 0.61 6.23
C HIS A 856 47.47 -0.46 6.38
N GLU A 857 47.33 -1.30 7.42
CA GLU A 857 48.22 -2.41 7.74
C GLU A 857 47.95 -3.61 6.80
N SER A 858 48.28 -3.47 5.52
CA SER A 858 48.28 -4.60 4.58
C SER A 858 49.71 -5.11 4.35
N VAL A 859 49.87 -6.43 4.35
CA VAL A 859 51.13 -7.14 4.06
C VAL A 859 51.32 -7.39 2.56
N GLU A 860 50.27 -7.20 1.74
CA GLU A 860 50.27 -7.39 0.29
C GLU A 860 50.32 -6.05 -0.48
N PRO A 861 50.81 -6.03 -1.74
CA PRO A 861 50.80 -4.81 -2.55
C PRO A 861 49.37 -4.33 -2.79
N VAL A 862 49.09 -3.13 -2.28
CA VAL A 862 47.78 -2.47 -2.39
C VAL A 862 47.79 -1.56 -3.61
N TYR A 863 46.78 -1.66 -4.46
CA TYR A 863 46.53 -0.73 -5.55
C TYR A 863 45.55 0.36 -5.10
N LEU A 864 45.61 1.51 -5.75
CA LEU A 864 44.68 2.62 -5.58
C LEU A 864 43.85 2.72 -6.85
N GLU A 865 42.54 2.88 -6.70
CA GLU A 865 41.61 3.06 -7.81
C GLU A 865 40.76 4.31 -7.62
N LEU A 866 40.70 5.16 -8.63
CA LEU A 866 39.82 6.33 -8.69
C LEU A 866 38.90 6.19 -9.90
N HIS A 867 37.60 6.29 -9.65
CA HIS A 867 36.57 6.23 -10.69
C HIS A 867 35.81 7.55 -10.72
N ALA A 868 35.70 8.11 -11.91
CA ALA A 868 35.11 9.41 -12.16
C ALA A 868 34.13 9.33 -13.33
N THR A 869 32.89 9.78 -13.14
CA THR A 869 31.95 10.02 -14.25
C THR A 869 31.90 11.52 -14.49
N ALA A 870 32.28 11.97 -15.68
CA ALA A 870 32.45 13.39 -15.99
C ALA A 870 31.88 13.76 -17.37
N VAL A 871 31.69 15.06 -17.58
CA VAL A 871 31.40 15.69 -18.87
C VAL A 871 32.60 16.55 -19.28
N LEU A 872 32.88 16.61 -20.58
CA LEU A 872 33.93 17.46 -21.13
C LEU A 872 33.35 18.82 -21.49
N LEU A 873 33.89 19.91 -20.93
CA LEU A 873 33.46 21.27 -21.22
C LEU A 873 34.54 22.06 -21.97
N LEU A 874 34.15 22.72 -23.05
CA LEU A 874 34.99 23.71 -23.73
C LEU A 874 35.20 24.95 -22.85
N PRO A 875 36.23 25.78 -23.13
CA PRO A 875 36.41 27.08 -22.49
C PRO A 875 35.20 28.02 -22.63
N SER A 876 34.37 27.81 -23.65
CA SER A 876 33.12 28.55 -23.86
C SER A 876 32.00 28.17 -22.89
N GLY A 877 32.17 27.09 -22.11
CA GLY A 877 31.11 26.48 -21.29
C GLY A 877 30.26 25.45 -22.03
N GLU A 878 30.48 25.24 -23.34
CA GLU A 878 29.73 24.26 -24.13
C GLU A 878 30.25 22.82 -23.91
N CYS A 879 29.34 21.87 -23.79
CA CYS A 879 29.66 20.45 -23.68
C CYS A 879 30.22 19.86 -24.98
N MET A 880 31.29 19.09 -24.87
CA MET A 880 31.81 18.27 -25.95
C MET A 880 31.18 16.87 -25.93
N THR A 881 30.62 16.43 -27.06
CA THR A 881 30.11 15.06 -27.18
C THR A 881 31.27 14.08 -27.30
N PRO A 882 31.40 13.09 -26.39
CA PRO A 882 32.51 12.15 -26.43
C PRO A 882 32.35 11.14 -27.58
N ASP A 883 33.46 10.83 -28.24
CA ASP A 883 33.59 9.73 -29.19
C ASP A 883 34.80 8.84 -28.84
N ALA A 884 34.96 7.72 -29.54
CA ALA A 884 36.08 6.79 -29.27
C ALA A 884 37.46 7.45 -29.46
N THR A 885 37.56 8.41 -30.39
CA THR A 885 38.80 9.14 -30.69
C THR A 885 39.17 10.08 -29.54
N LEU A 886 38.19 10.83 -29.02
CA LEU A 886 38.31 11.71 -27.87
C LEU A 886 38.66 10.91 -26.61
N CYS A 887 38.01 9.76 -26.37
CA CYS A 887 38.34 8.90 -25.23
C CYS A 887 39.79 8.40 -25.30
N THR A 888 40.27 8.01 -26.49
CA THR A 888 41.67 7.58 -26.70
C THR A 888 42.65 8.74 -26.49
N THR A 889 42.31 9.92 -27.01
CA THR A 889 43.14 11.13 -26.88
C THR A 889 43.22 11.59 -25.43
N LEU A 890 42.09 11.58 -24.71
CA LEU A 890 42.02 11.90 -23.29
C LEU A 890 42.81 10.89 -22.45
N THR A 891 42.68 9.59 -22.75
CA THR A 891 43.50 8.55 -22.11
C THR A 891 45.00 8.85 -22.27
N SER A 892 45.43 9.19 -23.49
CA SER A 892 46.83 9.56 -23.75
C SER A 892 47.26 10.83 -23.02
N ALA A 893 46.36 11.80 -22.85
CA ALA A 893 46.61 13.05 -22.14
C ALA A 893 46.66 12.88 -20.61
N LEU A 894 45.93 11.91 -20.06
CA LEU A 894 46.03 11.54 -18.65
C LEU A 894 47.40 10.92 -18.35
N TYR A 895 47.91 10.05 -19.22
CA TYR A 895 49.28 9.51 -19.08
C TYR A 895 50.38 10.58 -19.20
N SER A 896 50.19 11.61 -20.04
CA SER A 896 51.19 12.67 -20.23
C SER A 896 51.27 13.65 -19.06
N SER A 897 50.36 13.54 -18.08
CA SER A 897 50.33 14.40 -16.88
C SER A 897 51.38 14.00 -15.83
N VAL A 898 52.02 12.84 -16.00
CA VAL A 898 53.08 12.30 -15.12
C VAL A 898 54.28 11.85 -15.95
N SER A 899 55.43 11.64 -15.32
CA SER A 899 56.63 11.21 -16.03
C SER A 899 56.55 9.74 -16.49
N GLU A 900 57.23 9.38 -17.59
CA GLU A 900 57.26 7.99 -18.07
C GLU A 900 57.85 7.02 -17.03
N GLU A 901 58.79 7.50 -16.20
CA GLU A 901 59.38 6.73 -15.11
C GLU A 901 58.36 6.40 -14.02
N GLU A 902 57.50 7.37 -13.66
CA GLU A 902 56.43 7.17 -12.68
C GLU A 902 55.33 6.25 -13.22
N VAL A 903 54.95 6.36 -14.50
CA VAL A 903 53.95 5.46 -15.11
C VAL A 903 54.40 4.00 -14.98
N LEU A 904 55.69 3.72 -15.24
CA LEU A 904 56.26 2.38 -15.14
C LEU A 904 56.45 1.92 -13.70
N HIS A 905 57.01 2.76 -12.81
CA HIS A 905 57.26 2.39 -11.41
C HIS A 905 55.98 2.18 -10.62
N ARG A 906 54.95 2.97 -10.91
CA ARG A 906 53.68 2.98 -10.19
C ARG A 906 52.62 2.11 -10.87
N GLU A 907 52.97 1.45 -11.98
CA GLU A 907 52.04 0.66 -12.80
C GLU A 907 50.74 1.43 -13.10
N LEU A 908 50.85 2.73 -13.46
CA LEU A 908 49.70 3.58 -13.68
C LEU A 908 48.90 3.06 -14.89
N MET A 909 47.60 2.91 -14.72
CA MET A 909 46.65 2.60 -15.75
C MET A 909 45.56 3.68 -15.80
N ALA A 910 45.33 4.25 -16.97
CA ALA A 910 44.22 5.14 -17.26
C ALA A 910 43.31 4.50 -18.32
N ASN A 911 42.02 4.46 -18.05
CA ASN A 911 41.00 4.00 -19.00
C ASN A 911 39.87 5.02 -19.08
N VAL A 912 39.49 5.40 -20.30
CA VAL A 912 38.38 6.32 -20.55
C VAL A 912 37.41 5.66 -21.52
N ALA A 913 36.13 5.60 -21.14
CA ALA A 913 35.05 5.05 -21.96
C ALA A 913 33.85 5.99 -21.97
N ILE A 914 33.01 5.88 -23.00
CA ILE A 914 31.70 6.56 -23.03
C ILE A 914 30.78 5.82 -22.06
N SER A 915 30.08 6.55 -21.20
CA SER A 915 29.16 5.93 -20.25
C SER A 915 28.01 5.22 -20.99
N PRO A 916 27.68 3.96 -20.67
CA PRO A 916 26.63 3.21 -21.36
C PRO A 916 25.22 3.76 -21.11
N GLY A 917 25.05 4.62 -20.09
CA GLY A 917 23.75 5.21 -19.71
C GLY A 917 23.44 6.57 -20.35
N GLU A 918 24.46 7.35 -20.72
CA GLU A 918 24.32 8.68 -21.32
C GLU A 918 25.42 8.98 -22.33
N ASN A 919 25.03 9.29 -23.57
CA ASN A 919 25.97 9.52 -24.67
C ASN A 919 26.85 10.79 -24.50
N SER A 920 26.57 11.64 -23.51
CA SER A 920 27.33 12.87 -23.21
C SER A 920 28.37 12.70 -22.11
N CYS A 921 28.30 11.61 -21.32
CA CYS A 921 29.18 11.40 -20.17
C CYS A 921 30.32 10.42 -20.52
N ILE A 922 31.48 10.63 -19.89
CA ILE A 922 32.62 9.72 -19.91
C ILE A 922 32.86 9.11 -18.53
N GLU A 923 33.35 7.87 -18.52
CA GLU A 923 33.84 7.17 -17.34
C GLU A 923 35.36 7.11 -17.40
N VAL A 924 36.03 7.68 -16.41
CA VAL A 924 37.47 7.71 -16.24
C VAL A 924 37.82 6.81 -15.06
N VAL A 925 38.61 5.77 -15.31
CA VAL A 925 39.12 4.85 -14.29
C VAL A 925 40.64 4.96 -14.27
N LEU A 926 41.19 5.38 -13.15
CA LEU A 926 42.63 5.41 -12.90
C LEU A 926 43.01 4.39 -11.85
N ARG A 927 44.08 3.63 -12.09
CA ARG A 927 44.63 2.64 -11.15
C ARG A 927 46.15 2.77 -11.04
N CYS A 928 46.72 2.71 -9.84
CA CYS A 928 48.17 2.65 -9.65
C CYS A 928 48.55 1.83 -8.41
N LEU A 929 49.77 1.34 -8.33
CA LEU A 929 50.35 0.73 -7.13
C LEU A 929 50.45 1.79 -6.02
N ALA A 930 50.12 1.50 -4.76
CA ALA A 930 50.27 2.47 -3.66
C ALA A 930 51.74 2.63 -3.22
N ALA A 931 52.16 3.84 -2.83
CA ALA A 931 53.46 4.09 -2.17
C ALA A 931 53.25 4.77 -0.80
N GLU A 932 54.32 4.81 -0.02
CA GLU A 932 54.40 5.64 1.18
C GLU A 932 54.10 7.12 0.80
N GLY A 933 53.14 7.73 1.48
CA GLY A 933 52.58 9.04 1.15
C GLY A 933 51.24 9.03 0.41
N ASP A 934 50.79 7.90 -0.17
CA ASP A 934 49.49 7.78 -0.86
C ASP A 934 48.36 7.25 0.04
N GLY A 935 48.24 7.80 1.24
CA GLY A 935 47.34 7.21 2.25
C GLY A 935 47.96 5.98 2.95
N LEU A 936 49.25 5.70 2.75
CA LEU A 936 50.07 4.72 3.47
C LEU A 936 51.24 5.44 4.18
N GLY A 937 51.49 5.16 5.46
CA GLY A 937 52.59 5.78 6.20
C GLY A 937 52.41 7.27 6.49
N LEU A 938 53.50 8.00 6.77
CA LEU A 938 53.47 9.43 7.10
C LEU A 938 53.13 10.28 5.86
N HIS A 939 52.23 11.25 6.02
CA HIS A 939 51.81 12.16 4.95
C HIS A 939 52.54 13.50 4.99
N ASP A 940 53.68 13.59 4.30
CA ASP A 940 54.46 14.83 4.28
C ASP A 940 53.78 15.96 3.47
N LEU A 941 53.14 15.66 2.33
CA LEU A 941 52.59 16.69 1.42
C LEU A 941 51.05 16.80 1.39
N ASN A 942 50.33 15.76 1.82
CA ASN A 942 48.85 15.73 1.87
C ASN A 942 48.15 16.13 0.55
N GLU A 943 48.73 15.72 -0.57
CA GLU A 943 48.35 16.18 -1.91
C GLU A 943 47.49 15.17 -2.70
N GLY A 944 47.17 14.02 -2.09
CA GLY A 944 46.30 12.99 -2.69
C GLY A 944 47.02 12.04 -3.66
N GLY A 945 48.35 12.18 -3.79
CA GLY A 945 49.18 11.28 -4.59
C GLY A 945 49.07 11.47 -6.10
N ILE A 946 49.58 10.48 -6.84
CA ILE A 946 49.66 10.53 -8.30
C ILE A 946 48.28 10.58 -8.97
N LEU A 947 47.28 9.85 -8.45
CA LEU A 947 45.93 9.82 -9.02
C LEU A 947 45.22 11.17 -8.88
N ALA A 948 45.38 11.85 -7.74
CA ALA A 948 44.87 13.20 -7.54
C ALA A 948 45.55 14.20 -8.48
N THR A 949 46.85 14.11 -8.69
CA THR A 949 47.61 14.98 -9.61
C THR A 949 47.12 14.84 -11.05
N VAL A 950 46.98 13.60 -11.55
CA VAL A 950 46.49 13.33 -12.91
C VAL A 950 45.07 13.87 -13.11
N MET A 951 44.18 13.61 -12.15
CA MET A 951 42.80 14.12 -12.24
C MET A 951 42.73 15.64 -12.13
N ALA A 952 43.52 16.26 -11.25
CA ALA A 952 43.56 17.71 -11.07
C ALA A 952 43.95 18.44 -12.36
N ALA A 953 44.86 17.87 -13.18
CA ALA A 953 45.20 18.43 -14.49
C ALA A 953 43.99 18.48 -15.44
N GLY A 954 43.12 17.45 -15.40
CA GLY A 954 41.86 17.42 -16.13
C GLY A 954 40.83 18.44 -15.63
N PHE A 955 40.66 18.57 -14.31
CA PHE A 955 39.76 19.56 -13.72
C PHE A 955 40.16 21.01 -14.02
N LYS A 956 41.47 21.29 -14.02
CA LYS A 956 42.02 22.61 -14.31
C LYS A 956 42.08 22.94 -15.82
N GLY A 957 41.79 21.97 -16.68
CA GLY A 957 41.86 22.12 -18.14
C GLY A 957 43.29 22.24 -18.68
N GLU A 958 44.25 21.63 -17.98
CA GLU A 958 45.69 21.73 -18.24
C GLU A 958 46.31 20.41 -18.73
N LEU A 959 45.50 19.51 -19.28
CA LEU A 959 45.98 18.24 -19.82
C LEU A 959 46.91 18.45 -21.02
N ALA A 960 48.16 18.02 -20.87
CA ALA A 960 49.16 18.12 -21.94
C ALA A 960 48.76 17.23 -23.12
N ARG A 961 48.84 17.77 -24.35
CA ARG A 961 48.44 17.09 -25.61
C ARG A 961 46.93 16.85 -25.74
N PHE A 962 46.11 17.55 -24.96
CA PHE A 962 44.67 17.66 -25.17
C PHE A 962 44.29 19.06 -25.67
N GLN A 963 43.00 19.29 -25.95
CA GLN A 963 42.51 20.61 -26.33
C GLN A 963 42.62 21.58 -25.13
N ALA A 964 43.30 22.72 -25.33
CA ALA A 964 43.59 23.67 -24.27
C ALA A 964 42.32 24.26 -23.65
N GLY A 965 42.27 24.30 -22.31
CA GLY A 965 41.16 24.85 -21.54
C GLY A 965 39.91 23.98 -21.51
N VAL A 966 39.96 22.75 -22.04
CA VAL A 966 38.86 21.79 -21.87
C VAL A 966 38.93 21.17 -20.48
N THR A 967 37.88 21.36 -19.68
CA THR A 967 37.81 20.89 -18.29
C THR A 967 36.95 19.64 -18.16
N LEU A 968 37.23 18.84 -17.14
CA LEU A 968 36.38 17.72 -16.71
C LEU A 968 35.39 18.22 -15.65
N GLU A 969 34.10 18.24 -15.94
CA GLU A 969 33.07 18.52 -14.94
C GLU A 969 32.55 17.20 -14.37
N ILE A 970 32.76 16.97 -13.07
CA ILE A 970 32.44 15.68 -12.45
C ILE A 970 30.95 15.58 -12.11
N SER A 971 30.33 14.45 -12.42
CA SER A 971 29.03 14.08 -11.86
C SER A 971 29.19 13.10 -10.70
N ARG A 972 30.13 12.16 -10.77
CA ARG A 972 30.36 11.19 -9.67
C ARG A 972 31.84 10.93 -9.48
N LEU A 973 32.31 10.94 -8.24
CA LEU A 973 33.71 10.65 -7.89
C LEU A 973 33.80 9.67 -6.72
N ASP A 974 34.54 8.59 -6.90
CA ASP A 974 34.81 7.62 -5.85
C ASP A 974 36.27 7.15 -5.94
N ALA A 975 36.86 6.79 -4.79
CA ALA A 975 38.21 6.25 -4.72
C ALA A 975 38.29 5.12 -3.67
N TRP A 976 39.04 4.07 -3.98
CA TRP A 976 39.17 2.85 -3.19
C TRP A 976 40.60 2.34 -3.17
N TYR A 977 40.95 1.57 -2.15
CA TYR A 977 42.06 0.63 -2.31
C TYR A 977 41.57 -0.59 -3.09
N SER A 978 42.45 -1.28 -3.79
CA SER A 978 42.12 -2.52 -4.48
C SER A 978 43.25 -3.53 -4.41
N SER A 979 42.91 -4.80 -4.43
CA SER A 979 43.91 -5.87 -4.46
C SER A 979 44.45 -6.06 -5.88
N ALA A 980 45.51 -6.85 -6.04
CA ALA A 980 46.06 -7.19 -7.36
C ALA A 980 45.01 -7.80 -8.32
N ASN A 981 43.99 -8.50 -7.79
CA ASN A 981 42.93 -9.12 -8.57
C ASN A 981 41.78 -8.16 -8.97
N GLY A 982 41.81 -6.89 -8.55
CA GLY A 982 40.80 -5.88 -8.83
C GLY A 982 39.61 -5.86 -7.86
N SER A 983 39.67 -6.59 -6.75
CA SER A 983 38.68 -6.47 -5.67
C SER A 983 38.90 -5.17 -4.89
N LEU A 984 37.86 -4.34 -4.77
CA LEU A 984 37.92 -3.08 -4.00
C LEU A 984 37.95 -3.38 -2.49
N ASP A 985 38.87 -2.73 -1.78
CA ASP A 985 39.13 -2.85 -0.35
C ASP A 985 39.06 -1.45 0.31
N GLY A 986 37.93 -1.11 0.92
CA GLY A 986 37.75 0.17 1.64
C GLY A 986 37.87 1.47 0.81
N PRO A 987 37.39 2.61 1.33
CA PRO A 987 37.45 3.90 0.64
C PRO A 987 38.82 4.59 0.81
N ALA A 988 39.46 4.97 -0.30
CA ALA A 988 40.72 5.73 -0.31
C ALA A 988 40.45 7.25 -0.29
N THR A 989 39.84 7.72 0.80
CA THR A 989 39.38 9.13 0.92
C THR A 989 40.50 10.16 0.83
N TYR A 990 41.74 9.77 1.15
CA TYR A 990 42.95 10.60 1.01
C TYR A 990 43.11 11.18 -0.41
N ILE A 991 42.87 10.35 -1.44
CA ILE A 991 43.02 10.77 -2.85
C ILE A 991 42.05 11.90 -3.16
N VAL A 992 40.77 11.72 -2.80
CA VAL A 992 39.74 12.71 -3.11
C VAL A 992 39.93 14.00 -2.30
N ARG A 993 40.35 13.91 -1.03
CA ARG A 993 40.68 15.09 -0.22
C ARG A 993 41.85 15.86 -0.81
N GLY A 994 42.93 15.18 -1.16
CA GLY A 994 44.09 15.82 -1.81
C GLY A 994 43.75 16.43 -3.16
N LEU A 995 42.93 15.76 -3.96
CA LEU A 995 42.38 16.30 -5.21
C LEU A 995 41.56 17.59 -4.96
N CYS A 996 40.65 17.57 -3.98
CA CYS A 996 39.90 18.75 -3.58
C CYS A 996 40.84 19.89 -3.13
N ARG A 997 41.93 19.60 -2.40
CA ARG A 997 42.94 20.60 -2.03
C ARG A 997 43.68 21.17 -3.24
N LYS A 998 44.14 20.33 -4.17
CA LYS A 998 44.79 20.75 -5.42
C LYS A 998 43.89 21.63 -6.29
N CYS A 999 42.58 21.45 -6.21
CA CYS A 999 41.61 22.24 -6.98
C CYS A 999 41.15 23.51 -6.24
N CYS A 1000 40.73 23.38 -4.98
CA CYS A 1000 40.04 24.43 -4.23
C CYS A 1000 40.98 25.47 -3.62
N ILE A 1001 42.14 25.08 -3.06
CA ILE A 1001 43.05 26.04 -2.40
C ILE A 1001 43.65 27.03 -3.41
N PRO A 1002 44.22 26.59 -4.55
CA PRO A 1002 44.69 27.52 -5.56
C PRO A 1002 43.60 28.47 -6.05
N GLU A 1003 42.39 27.96 -6.23
CA GLU A 1003 41.26 28.74 -6.72
C GLU A 1003 40.79 29.79 -5.69
N ILE A 1004 40.79 29.49 -4.39
CA ILE A 1004 40.54 30.50 -3.35
C ILE A 1004 41.59 31.61 -3.39
N VAL A 1005 42.88 31.25 -3.53
CA VAL A 1005 43.97 32.23 -3.60
C VAL A 1005 43.80 33.13 -4.82
N LEU A 1006 43.54 32.55 -6.00
CA LEU A 1006 43.32 33.32 -7.23
C LEU A 1006 42.10 34.26 -7.11
N ARG A 1007 41.02 33.80 -6.49
CA ARG A 1007 39.86 34.65 -6.16
C ARG A 1007 40.21 35.79 -5.21
N CYS A 1008 41.05 35.54 -4.20
CA CYS A 1008 41.55 36.59 -3.31
C CYS A 1008 42.39 37.63 -4.07
N MET A 1009 43.23 37.18 -4.99
CA MET A 1009 44.05 38.07 -5.83
C MET A 1009 43.17 38.91 -6.74
N GLU A 1010 42.16 38.32 -7.38
CA GLU A 1010 41.20 39.04 -8.21
C GLU A 1010 40.43 40.12 -7.41
N VAL A 1011 39.97 39.79 -6.20
CA VAL A 1011 39.32 40.76 -5.31
C VAL A 1011 40.30 41.86 -4.89
N SER A 1012 41.56 41.52 -4.63
CA SER A 1012 42.59 42.47 -4.22
C SER A 1012 42.95 43.46 -5.33
N VAL A 1013 43.09 42.98 -6.58
CA VAL A 1013 43.25 43.82 -7.78
C VAL A 1013 42.08 44.79 -7.91
N SER A 1014 40.84 44.28 -7.79
CA SER A 1014 39.63 45.11 -7.92
C SER A 1014 39.48 46.17 -6.83
N LEU A 1015 39.88 45.86 -5.59
CA LEU A 1015 39.92 46.83 -4.49
C LEU A 1015 40.96 47.92 -4.76
N MET A 1016 42.13 47.53 -5.28
CA MET A 1016 43.18 48.48 -5.66
C MET A 1016 42.71 49.36 -6.81
N GLU A 1017 42.10 48.83 -7.88
CA GLU A 1017 41.48 49.62 -8.96
C GLU A 1017 40.47 50.65 -8.44
N SER A 1018 39.77 50.32 -7.36
CA SER A 1018 38.78 51.19 -6.71
C SER A 1018 39.38 52.22 -5.74
N GLY A 1019 40.71 52.27 -5.59
CA GLY A 1019 41.42 53.19 -4.70
C GLY A 1019 41.52 52.74 -3.24
N TYR A 1020 41.25 51.46 -2.93
CA TYR A 1020 41.33 50.92 -1.58
C TYR A 1020 42.45 49.89 -1.48
N ARG A 1021 43.50 50.20 -0.72
CA ARG A 1021 44.60 49.27 -0.46
C ARG A 1021 44.15 48.11 0.45
N PRO A 1022 44.22 46.84 0.01
CA PRO A 1022 43.96 45.68 0.87
C PRO A 1022 45.07 45.53 1.91
N GLU A 1023 44.72 45.25 3.16
CA GLU A 1023 45.70 45.25 4.28
C GLU A 1023 46.70 44.08 4.22
N ARG A 1024 46.35 42.97 3.57
CA ARG A 1024 47.07 41.69 3.67
C ARG A 1024 47.44 41.05 2.32
N HIS A 1025 47.48 41.85 1.24
CA HIS A 1025 47.77 41.34 -0.11
C HIS A 1025 49.09 40.55 -0.20
N HIS A 1026 50.18 41.11 0.34
CA HIS A 1026 51.51 40.49 0.33
C HIS A 1026 51.55 39.14 1.07
N GLU A 1027 50.68 38.94 2.06
CA GLU A 1027 50.60 37.68 2.80
C GLU A 1027 50.09 36.53 1.91
N LEU A 1028 49.34 36.79 0.83
CA LEU A 1028 48.91 35.74 -0.12
C LEU A 1028 50.11 35.13 -0.86
N ILE A 1029 51.05 35.97 -1.30
CA ILE A 1029 52.26 35.52 -2.00
C ILE A 1029 53.19 34.79 -1.01
N GLU A 1030 53.33 35.30 0.21
CA GLU A 1030 54.06 34.60 1.28
C GLU A 1030 53.42 33.25 1.61
N LEU A 1031 52.09 33.16 1.67
CA LEU A 1031 51.38 31.90 1.93
C LEU A 1031 51.59 30.85 0.84
N VAL A 1032 51.67 31.25 -0.44
CA VAL A 1032 51.93 30.31 -1.55
C VAL A 1032 53.39 29.86 -1.57
N THR A 1033 54.32 30.76 -1.20
CA THR A 1033 55.77 30.50 -1.26
C THR A 1033 56.37 29.96 0.04
N SER A 1034 55.62 29.96 1.14
CA SER A 1034 56.07 29.47 2.44
C SER A 1034 56.27 27.95 2.42
N PRO A 1035 57.43 27.45 2.88
CA PRO A 1035 57.68 26.02 3.06
C PRO A 1035 56.90 25.44 4.26
N GLU A 1036 56.23 26.26 5.08
CA GLU A 1036 55.43 25.79 6.22
C GLU A 1036 53.99 25.44 5.82
N THR A 1037 53.49 25.99 4.70
CA THR A 1037 52.12 25.76 4.20
C THR A 1037 52.07 24.74 3.07
N ASP A 1038 53.19 24.51 2.37
CA ASP A 1038 53.33 23.63 1.20
C ASP A 1038 52.31 23.87 0.06
N PHE A 1039 51.72 25.06 0.01
CA PHE A 1039 50.70 25.38 -1.00
C PHE A 1039 51.26 25.37 -2.42
N LEU A 1040 52.54 25.68 -2.62
CA LEU A 1040 53.18 25.71 -3.94
C LEU A 1040 52.95 24.42 -4.75
N HIS A 1041 52.96 23.26 -4.08
CA HIS A 1041 52.76 21.93 -4.70
C HIS A 1041 51.31 21.65 -5.12
N LEU A 1042 50.35 22.45 -4.66
CA LEU A 1042 48.94 22.34 -5.04
C LEU A 1042 48.62 23.10 -6.33
N PHE A 1043 49.40 24.13 -6.66
CA PHE A 1043 49.19 24.92 -7.86
C PHE A 1043 49.69 24.19 -9.11
N SER A 1044 48.94 24.34 -10.19
CA SER A 1044 49.42 23.97 -11.51
C SER A 1044 50.27 25.10 -12.10
N ARG A 1045 51.00 24.79 -13.18
CA ARG A 1045 51.81 25.79 -13.88
C ARG A 1045 50.94 26.92 -14.45
N GLY A 1046 49.75 26.60 -14.96
CA GLY A 1046 48.81 27.61 -15.46
C GLY A 1046 48.33 28.55 -14.35
N GLN A 1047 47.93 27.99 -13.21
CA GLN A 1047 47.48 28.78 -12.06
C GLN A 1047 48.60 29.65 -11.46
N LEU A 1048 49.85 29.17 -11.40
CA LEU A 1048 50.99 30.01 -10.98
C LEU A 1048 51.23 31.17 -11.95
N GLN A 1049 51.06 30.95 -13.25
CA GLN A 1049 51.17 32.02 -14.24
C GLN A 1049 50.06 33.05 -14.06
N GLU A 1050 48.83 32.60 -13.80
CA GLU A 1050 47.68 33.48 -13.51
C GLU A 1050 47.91 34.28 -12.22
N LEU A 1051 48.42 33.65 -11.16
CA LEU A 1051 48.78 34.31 -9.91
C LEU A 1051 49.76 35.48 -10.13
N LEU A 1052 50.80 35.25 -10.94
CA LEU A 1052 51.80 36.27 -11.28
C LEU A 1052 51.21 37.39 -12.14
N LEU A 1053 50.21 37.10 -12.97
CA LEU A 1053 49.50 38.12 -13.74
C LEU A 1053 48.68 39.03 -12.82
N PHE A 1054 47.93 38.46 -11.86
CA PHE A 1054 47.21 39.28 -10.89
C PHE A 1054 48.15 40.11 -10.01
N GLU A 1055 49.29 39.56 -9.59
CA GLU A 1055 50.29 40.32 -8.83
C GLU A 1055 50.85 41.51 -9.62
N ARG A 1056 51.10 41.30 -10.92
CA ARG A 1056 51.52 42.36 -11.83
C ARG A 1056 50.44 43.43 -11.95
N ASP A 1057 49.19 43.05 -12.17
CA ASP A 1057 48.08 44.00 -12.34
C ASP A 1057 47.81 44.78 -11.05
N TYR A 1058 47.90 44.12 -9.89
CA TYR A 1058 47.85 44.78 -8.58
C TYR A 1058 48.96 45.83 -8.44
N SER A 1059 50.21 45.47 -8.76
CA SER A 1059 51.36 46.37 -8.66
C SER A 1059 51.23 47.59 -9.59
N ILE A 1060 50.70 47.40 -10.81
CA ILE A 1060 50.45 48.50 -11.75
C ILE A 1060 49.42 49.47 -11.16
N ASN A 1061 48.29 48.94 -10.68
CA ASN A 1061 47.25 49.77 -10.08
C ASN A 1061 47.72 50.49 -8.80
N GLU A 1062 48.60 49.85 -8.01
CA GLU A 1062 49.22 50.48 -6.84
C GLU A 1062 50.11 51.67 -7.24
N MET A 1063 50.93 51.52 -8.29
CA MET A 1063 51.76 52.61 -8.83
C MET A 1063 50.91 53.76 -9.38
N ASP A 1064 49.83 53.47 -10.11
CA ASP A 1064 48.92 54.48 -10.66
C ASP A 1064 48.21 55.28 -9.54
N LEU A 1065 47.94 54.66 -8.39
CA LEU A 1065 47.43 55.31 -7.19
C LEU A 1065 48.45 56.20 -6.49
N GLU A 1066 49.73 55.82 -6.50
CA GLU A 1066 50.83 56.62 -5.94
C GLU A 1066 51.20 57.82 -6.84
N GLU A 1067 50.95 57.76 -8.15
CA GLU A 1067 51.19 58.84 -9.11
C GLU A 1067 50.08 59.90 -9.20
N LEU A 1068 48.89 59.65 -8.63
CA LEU A 1068 47.82 60.64 -8.52
C LEU A 1068 48.25 61.78 -7.56
N PRO A 1069 48.40 63.04 -8.03
CA PRO A 1069 48.80 64.14 -7.18
C PRO A 1069 47.72 64.38 -6.12
N SER A 1070 48.13 64.40 -4.84
CA SER A 1070 47.29 64.79 -3.71
C SER A 1070 46.66 66.15 -3.99
N SER A 1071 45.39 66.18 -4.40
CA SER A 1071 44.60 67.38 -4.58
C SER A 1071 43.61 67.53 -3.43
#